data_AF-A0A7V8NK26-F1
#
_entry.id   AF-A0A7V8NK26-F1
#
_cell.length_a   1.000
_cell.length_b   1.000
_cell.length_c   1.000
_cell.angle_alpha   90.00
_cell.angle_beta   90.00
_cell.angle_gamma   90.00
#
_symmetry.space_group_name_H-M   'P 1'
#
loop_
_entity.id
_entity.type
_entity.pdbx_description
1 polymer ?
#
loop_
_entity_poly.entity_id
_entity_poly.type
_entity_poly.pdbx_seq_one_letter_code
_entity_poly.pdbx_strand_id
1 'polypeptide(L)'
;MNTRPEATPPAAATWDVFVSYSRSDAQRAGALASALRRCGLAVFLDDTAVEDFASITHTIAAGLGRSRALLALYSYDYPQRRACQWELTYAYLSGQREGDPRRRVLVVNPETGADHVQPLEVRDALHWSWPDSGDALDRLAARVAAHVARLASPMADTGPDPAPSAAVPWLPAPARVGSSRFTGRLPEQWRVHSALHRHRAPLIQSTGQGADRAAQLRGMPGIGKSLLAQEYALRFRSAFPGGTFWFDLHAARGASVSTALDSYAEQVATVADALALDRPADAGLPQLLSRLAVLLSERGAPCLWVVDGVPDGLTDAQLHLLRGPHLLASSLMTTRSLRYTAFAETIDLPPLAEPDGYRLLTSHRAPRDEIEETSAQALVHDLGGHPQALDLLAAKATSSDFGRLRNRLHAPGADLLGSPEAEDGRPPLTATLLSRPLSGRAPADDVLRLLALACPAPLSQSALETALSALPPYGPWATGGLVGHALDALLGSGSLRPGSFQERSWTIHPLLARAVRRHDPDTARQEDLRKVLLQALTPLDSPARDGEAARLTITRETSTPGPLERSAAFDLQVELVTRVGVQPLAEGAGSLREALSSLHTLFTAARDALHRVADEITIPVHLASIVAHLLNLRLRPFLTRWHTALQQHEAARPPTVSVIDHEREWPRSDEMRAELLALRGPLTDAATDLAAICGVSLLEPTPRRP
;
A
#
# COMPACT_ATOMS: atom_id res chain seq x y z
N MET A 1 -23.90 18.04 -58.43
CA MET A 1 -25.02 17.37 -57.74
C MET A 1 -24.44 16.34 -56.80
N ASN A 2 -24.39 16.69 -55.51
CA ASN A 2 -23.91 15.83 -54.43
C ASN A 2 -24.96 14.76 -54.12
N THR A 3 -24.71 13.52 -54.52
CA THR A 3 -25.44 12.36 -54.02
C THR A 3 -24.97 12.07 -52.60
N ARG A 4 -25.79 12.43 -51.61
CA ARG A 4 -25.65 11.92 -50.24
C ARG A 4 -25.72 10.39 -50.28
N PRO A 5 -24.81 9.64 -49.63
CA PRO A 5 -25.02 8.23 -49.42
C PRO A 5 -26.24 8.04 -48.51
N GLU A 6 -27.19 7.22 -48.96
CA GLU A 6 -28.33 6.77 -48.15
C GLU A 6 -27.80 6.06 -46.89
N ALA A 7 -28.26 6.51 -45.73
CA ALA A 7 -27.96 5.88 -44.46
C ALA A 7 -28.49 4.43 -44.48
N THR A 8 -27.58 3.48 -44.31
CA THR A 8 -27.92 2.08 -44.06
C THR A 8 -28.82 2.00 -42.82
N PRO A 9 -29.98 1.32 -42.87
CA PRO A 9 -30.84 1.21 -41.70
C PRO A 9 -30.11 0.51 -40.55
N PRO A 10 -30.27 0.96 -39.29
CA PRO A 10 -29.63 0.33 -38.13
C PRO A 10 -30.01 -1.15 -38.09
N ALA A 11 -29.04 -2.02 -37.81
CA ALA A 11 -29.29 -3.44 -37.70
C ALA A 11 -30.34 -3.67 -36.60
N ALA A 12 -31.51 -4.20 -36.96
CA ALA A 12 -32.59 -4.39 -36.00
C ALA A 12 -32.13 -5.31 -34.85
N ALA A 13 -32.20 -4.81 -33.61
CA ALA A 13 -31.95 -5.62 -32.43
C ALA A 13 -32.86 -6.86 -32.47
N THR A 14 -32.27 -8.03 -32.30
CA THR A 14 -33.02 -9.30 -32.35
C THR A 14 -33.59 -9.67 -30.99
N TRP A 15 -33.01 -9.11 -29.94
CA TRP A 15 -33.40 -9.31 -28.56
C TRP A 15 -33.51 -7.96 -27.85
N ASP A 16 -34.51 -7.82 -27.00
CA ASP A 16 -34.70 -6.66 -26.14
C ASP A 16 -33.74 -6.74 -24.93
N VAL A 17 -33.66 -7.92 -24.31
CA VAL A 17 -32.88 -8.13 -23.08
C VAL A 17 -32.04 -9.39 -23.19
N PHE A 18 -30.77 -9.26 -22.85
CA PHE A 18 -29.87 -10.37 -22.53
C PHE A 18 -29.88 -10.59 -21.02
N VAL A 19 -30.31 -11.76 -20.55
CA VAL A 19 -30.29 -12.10 -19.11
C VAL A 19 -29.00 -12.86 -18.81
N SER A 20 -28.12 -12.24 -18.02
CA SER A 20 -26.87 -12.83 -17.54
C SER A 20 -27.02 -13.29 -16.09
N TYR A 21 -26.56 -14.51 -15.77
CA TYR A 21 -26.72 -15.11 -14.44
C TYR A 21 -25.69 -16.21 -14.17
N SER A 22 -25.49 -16.53 -12.89
CA SER A 22 -24.74 -17.71 -12.45
C SER A 22 -25.59 -18.98 -12.51
N ARG A 23 -25.02 -20.16 -12.80
CA ARG A 23 -25.76 -21.44 -12.76
C ARG A 23 -26.50 -21.69 -11.44
N SER A 24 -25.96 -21.23 -10.30
CA SER A 24 -26.62 -21.33 -8.99
C SER A 24 -27.97 -20.59 -8.95
N ASP A 25 -28.19 -19.66 -9.87
CA ASP A 25 -29.41 -18.85 -9.98
C ASP A 25 -30.31 -19.25 -11.18
N ALA A 26 -30.08 -20.41 -11.81
CA ALA A 26 -30.82 -20.80 -13.03
C ALA A 26 -32.35 -20.78 -12.86
N GLN A 27 -32.86 -21.24 -11.71
CA GLN A 27 -34.30 -21.21 -11.42
C GLN A 27 -34.85 -19.78 -11.36
N ARG A 28 -34.11 -18.88 -10.69
CA ARG A 28 -34.46 -17.45 -10.58
C ARG A 28 -34.41 -16.78 -11.96
N ALA A 29 -33.36 -17.03 -12.73
CA ALA A 29 -33.21 -16.49 -14.08
C ALA A 29 -34.36 -16.95 -15.01
N GLY A 30 -34.78 -18.22 -14.92
CA GLY A 30 -35.94 -18.74 -15.67
C GLY A 30 -37.26 -18.07 -15.31
N ALA A 31 -37.51 -17.83 -14.02
CA ALA A 31 -38.69 -17.09 -13.55
C ALA A 31 -38.69 -15.64 -14.06
N LEU A 32 -37.54 -14.96 -13.98
CA LEU A 32 -37.35 -13.59 -14.48
C LEU A 32 -37.55 -13.51 -16.00
N ALA A 33 -36.95 -14.41 -16.77
CA ALA A 33 -37.13 -14.47 -18.22
C ALA A 33 -38.59 -14.70 -18.62
N SER A 34 -39.31 -15.54 -17.87
CA SER A 34 -40.73 -15.80 -18.10
C SER A 34 -41.58 -14.55 -17.84
N ALA A 35 -41.29 -13.79 -16.78
CA ALA A 35 -41.98 -12.53 -16.50
C ALA A 35 -41.72 -11.47 -17.58
N LEU A 36 -40.46 -11.33 -18.02
CA LEU A 36 -40.09 -10.41 -19.10
C LEU A 36 -40.80 -10.75 -20.42
N ARG A 37 -40.91 -12.04 -20.76
CA ARG A 37 -41.65 -12.51 -21.96
C ARG A 37 -43.15 -12.21 -21.87
N ARG A 38 -43.76 -12.32 -20.68
CA ARG A 38 -45.17 -11.91 -20.47
C ARG A 38 -45.39 -10.42 -20.70
N CYS A 39 -44.37 -9.58 -20.47
CA CYS A 39 -44.38 -8.16 -20.81
C CYS A 39 -44.12 -7.87 -22.31
N GLY A 40 -44.01 -8.90 -23.16
CA GLY A 40 -43.82 -8.77 -24.60
C GLY A 40 -42.36 -8.54 -25.05
N LEU A 41 -41.38 -8.73 -24.16
CA LEU A 41 -39.96 -8.58 -24.50
C LEU A 41 -39.40 -9.84 -25.15
N ALA A 42 -38.57 -9.65 -26.19
CA ALA A 42 -37.72 -10.69 -26.75
C ALA A 42 -36.51 -10.92 -25.84
N VAL A 43 -36.48 -12.02 -25.10
CA VAL A 43 -35.43 -12.31 -24.11
C VAL A 43 -34.48 -13.39 -24.60
N PHE A 44 -33.20 -13.05 -24.68
CA PHE A 44 -32.11 -14.02 -24.77
C PHE A 44 -31.73 -14.45 -23.35
N LEU A 45 -31.93 -15.73 -23.03
CA LEU A 45 -31.46 -16.33 -21.79
C LEU A 45 -30.23 -17.15 -22.12
N ASP A 46 -29.12 -16.84 -21.47
CA ASP A 46 -27.89 -17.59 -21.65
C ASP A 46 -28.01 -18.98 -21.01
N ASP A 47 -28.09 -20.05 -21.79
CA ASP A 47 -28.17 -21.42 -21.28
C ASP A 47 -26.77 -22.01 -21.07
N THR A 48 -25.93 -21.34 -20.27
CA THR A 48 -24.51 -21.71 -20.09
C THR A 48 -24.33 -23.00 -19.29
N ALA A 49 -24.59 -24.12 -19.96
CA ALA A 49 -23.98 -25.43 -19.78
C ALA A 49 -22.49 -25.44 -20.21
N VAL A 50 -21.77 -24.34 -20.01
CA VAL A 50 -20.38 -24.17 -20.45
C VAL A 50 -19.49 -24.35 -19.23
N GLU A 51 -18.80 -25.49 -19.15
CA GLU A 51 -17.76 -25.80 -18.14
C GLU A 51 -16.77 -24.62 -18.00
N ASP A 52 -16.12 -24.49 -16.83
CA ASP A 52 -15.23 -23.38 -16.46
C ASP A 52 -14.02 -23.14 -17.40
N PHE A 53 -13.91 -23.93 -18.48
CA PHE A 53 -12.85 -23.91 -19.47
C PHE A 53 -13.31 -23.70 -20.93
N ALA A 54 -14.61 -23.64 -21.22
CA ALA A 54 -15.06 -23.47 -22.60
C ALA A 54 -15.11 -21.98 -23.01
N SER A 55 -14.54 -21.70 -24.18
CA SER A 55 -14.53 -20.37 -24.81
C SER A 55 -15.94 -19.78 -24.86
N ILE A 56 -16.04 -18.45 -24.69
CA ILE A 56 -17.27 -17.72 -25.04
C ILE A 56 -17.64 -18.13 -26.47
N THR A 57 -18.81 -18.76 -26.62
CA THR A 57 -19.24 -19.23 -27.93
C THR A 57 -19.57 -18.04 -28.81
N HIS A 58 -19.32 -18.16 -30.12
CA HIS A 58 -19.70 -17.13 -31.09
C HIS A 58 -21.20 -16.78 -30.98
N THR A 59 -22.04 -17.74 -30.60
CA THR A 59 -23.48 -17.55 -30.36
C THR A 59 -23.76 -16.61 -29.20
N ILE A 60 -23.09 -16.76 -28.05
CA ILE A 60 -23.28 -15.88 -26.89
C ILE A 60 -22.84 -14.46 -27.23
N ALA A 61 -21.69 -14.31 -27.88
CA ALA A 61 -21.20 -12.99 -28.28
C ALA A 61 -22.13 -12.29 -29.29
N ALA A 62 -22.65 -13.03 -30.27
CA ALA A 62 -23.62 -12.52 -31.22
C ALA A 62 -24.98 -12.20 -30.56
N GLY A 63 -25.45 -13.03 -29.63
CA GLY A 63 -26.67 -12.81 -28.86
C GLY A 63 -26.60 -11.53 -28.03
N LEU A 64 -25.49 -11.33 -27.31
CA LEU A 64 -25.24 -10.12 -26.55
C LEU A 64 -25.16 -8.88 -27.45
N GLY A 65 -24.38 -8.96 -28.53
CA GLY A 65 -24.27 -7.86 -29.50
C GLY A 65 -25.62 -7.45 -30.12
N ARG A 66 -26.51 -8.41 -30.38
CA ARG A 66 -27.86 -8.17 -30.95
C ARG A 66 -28.93 -7.81 -29.91
N SER A 67 -28.55 -7.70 -28.64
CA SER A 67 -29.45 -7.31 -27.54
C SER A 67 -29.41 -5.80 -27.30
N ARG A 68 -30.52 -5.19 -26.86
CA ARG A 68 -30.56 -3.77 -26.51
C ARG A 68 -29.96 -3.47 -25.14
N ALA A 69 -30.16 -4.34 -24.15
CA ALA A 69 -29.60 -4.19 -22.81
C ALA A 69 -29.21 -5.54 -22.20
N LEU A 70 -28.33 -5.50 -21.21
CA LEU A 70 -28.01 -6.62 -20.34
C LEU A 70 -28.72 -6.45 -18.98
N LEU A 71 -29.37 -7.50 -18.51
CA LEU A 71 -29.94 -7.63 -17.18
C LEU A 71 -29.15 -8.68 -16.40
N ALA A 72 -28.33 -8.24 -15.46
CA ALA A 72 -27.52 -9.10 -14.61
C ALA A 72 -28.29 -9.51 -13.36
N LEU A 73 -28.45 -10.82 -13.14
CA LEU A 73 -28.83 -11.39 -11.85
C LEU A 73 -27.57 -11.59 -11.01
N TYR A 74 -27.24 -10.58 -10.20
CA TYR A 74 -25.91 -10.38 -9.62
C TYR A 74 -25.79 -10.94 -8.20
N SER A 75 -25.71 -12.27 -8.08
CA SER A 75 -25.42 -12.98 -6.82
C SER A 75 -23.93 -12.92 -6.44
N TYR A 76 -23.56 -13.50 -5.30
CA TYR A 76 -22.14 -13.64 -4.89
C TYR A 76 -21.30 -14.49 -5.87
N ASP A 77 -21.93 -15.39 -6.62
CA ASP A 77 -21.27 -16.25 -7.61
C ASP A 77 -21.12 -15.58 -8.97
N TYR A 78 -22.00 -14.63 -9.31
CA TYR A 78 -21.99 -13.91 -10.58
C TYR A 78 -20.61 -13.33 -10.95
N PRO A 79 -19.93 -12.53 -10.09
CA PRO A 79 -18.64 -11.95 -10.43
C PRO A 79 -17.50 -12.98 -10.50
N GLN A 80 -17.73 -14.24 -10.10
CA GLN A 80 -16.72 -15.29 -10.16
C GLN A 80 -16.66 -15.98 -11.53
N ARG A 81 -17.74 -15.89 -12.32
CA ARG A 81 -17.86 -16.53 -13.64
C ARG A 81 -17.27 -15.67 -14.74
N ARG A 82 -16.30 -16.20 -15.49
CA ARG A 82 -15.64 -15.47 -16.59
C ARG A 82 -16.62 -14.99 -17.68
N ALA A 83 -17.61 -15.81 -18.01
CA ALA A 83 -18.65 -15.46 -18.97
C ALA A 83 -19.45 -14.23 -18.50
N CYS A 84 -20.04 -14.28 -17.30
CA CYS A 84 -20.78 -13.17 -16.71
C CYS A 84 -19.94 -11.88 -16.60
N GLN A 85 -18.65 -12.02 -16.22
CA GLN A 85 -17.74 -10.87 -16.20
C GLN A 85 -17.54 -10.25 -17.59
N TRP A 86 -17.39 -11.08 -18.63
CA TRP A 86 -17.22 -10.61 -20.01
C TRP A 86 -18.49 -9.92 -20.53
N GLU A 87 -19.65 -10.53 -20.30
CA GLU A 87 -20.95 -9.99 -20.72
C GLU A 87 -21.22 -8.63 -20.07
N LEU A 88 -21.03 -8.54 -18.75
CA LEU A 88 -21.15 -7.30 -18.02
C LEU A 88 -20.19 -6.23 -18.56
N THR A 89 -18.92 -6.59 -18.78
CA THR A 89 -17.92 -5.66 -19.30
C THR A 89 -18.32 -5.14 -20.69
N TYR A 90 -18.79 -6.03 -21.57
CA TYR A 90 -19.23 -5.65 -22.90
C TYR A 90 -20.39 -4.65 -22.85
N ALA A 91 -21.46 -4.97 -22.09
CA ALA A 91 -22.62 -4.10 -21.97
C ALA A 91 -22.26 -2.75 -21.33
N TYR A 92 -21.42 -2.77 -20.28
CA TYR A 92 -20.91 -1.57 -19.63
C TYR A 92 -20.15 -0.67 -20.61
N LEU A 93 -19.23 -1.23 -21.40
CA LEU A 93 -18.45 -0.46 -22.37
C LEU A 93 -19.30 0.07 -23.52
N SER A 94 -20.33 -0.67 -23.95
CA SER A 94 -21.31 -0.16 -24.92
C SER A 94 -22.09 1.04 -24.37
N GLY A 95 -22.58 0.97 -23.12
CA GLY A 95 -23.21 2.12 -22.46
C GLY A 95 -22.26 3.31 -22.31
N GLN A 96 -20.99 3.05 -21.95
CA GLN A 96 -19.99 4.09 -21.77
C GLN A 96 -19.71 4.86 -23.07
N ARG A 97 -19.72 4.19 -24.23
CA ARG A 97 -19.60 4.87 -25.55
C ARG A 97 -20.77 5.80 -25.84
N GLU A 98 -21.94 5.50 -25.30
CA GLU A 98 -23.15 6.32 -25.41
C GLU A 98 -23.22 7.45 -24.37
N GLY A 99 -22.19 7.58 -23.52
CA GLY A 99 -22.07 8.61 -22.50
C GLY A 99 -22.57 8.22 -21.10
N ASP A 100 -23.24 7.08 -20.93
CA ASP A 100 -23.63 6.57 -19.61
C ASP A 100 -23.48 5.03 -19.53
N PRO A 101 -22.51 4.50 -18.76
CA PRO A 101 -22.31 3.06 -18.63
C PRO A 101 -23.54 2.30 -18.12
N ARG A 102 -24.44 2.97 -17.38
CA ARG A 102 -25.64 2.37 -16.80
C ARG A 102 -26.78 2.26 -17.81
N ARG A 103 -26.68 2.94 -18.96
CA ARG A 103 -27.74 2.96 -19.98
C ARG A 103 -28.07 1.57 -20.52
N ARG A 104 -27.05 0.70 -20.62
CA ARG A 104 -27.14 -0.64 -21.20
C ARG A 104 -27.07 -1.77 -20.16
N VAL A 105 -26.83 -1.46 -18.89
CA VAL A 105 -26.65 -2.42 -17.80
C VAL A 105 -27.71 -2.23 -16.73
N LEU A 106 -28.51 -3.26 -16.50
CA LEU A 106 -29.51 -3.35 -15.44
C LEU A 106 -29.10 -4.44 -14.46
N VAL A 107 -29.32 -4.23 -13.16
CA VAL A 107 -28.92 -5.18 -12.11
C VAL A 107 -30.10 -5.55 -11.22
N VAL A 108 -30.27 -6.86 -11.01
CA VAL A 108 -31.11 -7.44 -9.97
C VAL A 108 -30.18 -8.16 -8.99
N ASN A 109 -30.16 -7.71 -7.74
CA ASN A 109 -29.34 -8.27 -6.68
C ASN A 109 -30.21 -9.18 -5.78
N PRO A 110 -29.95 -10.50 -5.75
CA PRO A 110 -30.66 -11.42 -4.87
C PRO A 110 -30.13 -11.43 -3.43
N GLU A 111 -29.02 -10.74 -3.15
CA GLU A 111 -28.38 -10.73 -1.84
C GLU A 111 -28.87 -9.56 -0.98
N THR A 112 -28.67 -9.67 0.33
CA THR A 112 -29.08 -8.65 1.31
C THR A 112 -28.18 -7.41 1.31
N GLY A 113 -26.93 -7.53 0.86
CA GLY A 113 -25.96 -6.45 0.74
C GLY A 113 -25.60 -6.15 -0.71
N ALA A 114 -25.00 -4.99 -0.98
CA ALA A 114 -24.59 -4.58 -2.33
C ALA A 114 -23.07 -4.48 -2.51
N ASP A 115 -22.27 -4.74 -1.47
CA ASP A 115 -20.82 -4.55 -1.50
C ASP A 115 -20.10 -5.42 -2.54
N HIS A 116 -20.67 -6.58 -2.88
CA HIS A 116 -20.17 -7.49 -3.90
C HIS A 116 -20.47 -7.04 -5.33
N VAL A 117 -21.40 -6.10 -5.53
CA VAL A 117 -21.76 -5.60 -6.86
C VAL A 117 -20.63 -4.72 -7.40
N GLN A 118 -20.15 -5.07 -8.58
CA GLN A 118 -19.13 -4.33 -9.33
C GLN A 118 -19.62 -4.08 -10.76
N PRO A 119 -19.25 -2.95 -11.40
CA PRO A 119 -18.42 -1.86 -10.87
C PRO A 119 -19.16 -0.91 -9.91
N LEU A 120 -18.42 -0.03 -9.24
CA LEU A 120 -18.93 0.94 -8.26
C LEU A 120 -20.09 1.77 -8.82
N GLU A 121 -19.98 2.22 -10.07
CA GLU A 121 -20.97 3.04 -10.76
C GLU A 121 -22.31 2.32 -10.95
N VAL A 122 -22.28 0.98 -11.04
CA VAL A 122 -23.46 0.12 -11.14
C VAL A 122 -23.99 -0.23 -9.75
N ARG A 123 -23.11 -0.37 -8.76
CA ARG A 123 -23.47 -0.57 -7.35
C ARG A 123 -24.22 0.63 -6.76
N ASP A 124 -23.69 1.83 -7.02
CA ASP A 124 -24.23 3.10 -6.54
C ASP A 124 -25.48 3.52 -7.33
N ALA A 125 -25.70 2.91 -8.51
CA ALA A 125 -26.97 3.00 -9.21
C ALA A 125 -28.05 2.19 -8.48
N LEU A 126 -29.33 2.57 -8.68
CA LEU A 126 -30.50 1.89 -8.13
C LEU A 126 -30.62 0.46 -8.69
N HIS A 127 -29.83 -0.48 -8.16
CA HIS A 127 -30.02 -1.91 -8.35
C HIS A 127 -31.34 -2.35 -7.72
N TRP A 128 -31.98 -3.36 -8.30
CA TRP A 128 -33.24 -3.87 -7.77
C TRP A 128 -33.00 -5.07 -6.87
N SER A 129 -33.55 -5.06 -5.66
CA SER A 129 -33.60 -6.26 -4.83
C SER A 129 -34.43 -7.34 -5.53
N TRP A 130 -34.11 -8.61 -5.27
CA TRP A 130 -34.90 -9.72 -5.77
C TRP A 130 -36.36 -9.63 -5.24
N PRO A 131 -37.37 -9.81 -6.11
CA PRO A 131 -38.78 -9.68 -5.70
C PRO A 131 -39.27 -10.89 -4.90
N ASP A 132 -39.91 -10.62 -3.76
CA ASP A 132 -40.43 -11.64 -2.83
C ASP A 132 -41.77 -12.27 -3.26
N SER A 133 -42.39 -11.78 -4.34
CA SER A 133 -43.70 -12.25 -4.84
C SER A 133 -43.81 -12.16 -6.36
N GLY A 134 -44.74 -12.93 -6.94
CA GLY A 134 -45.02 -12.91 -8.38
C GLY A 134 -45.39 -11.52 -8.91
N ASP A 135 -46.25 -10.79 -8.18
CA ASP A 135 -46.64 -9.42 -8.56
C ASP A 135 -45.45 -8.45 -8.54
N ALA A 136 -44.53 -8.61 -7.59
CA ALA A 136 -43.31 -7.80 -7.53
C ALA A 136 -42.37 -8.12 -8.70
N LEU A 137 -42.31 -9.39 -9.13
CA LEU A 137 -41.55 -9.81 -10.30
C LEU A 137 -42.15 -9.26 -11.61
N ASP A 138 -43.47 -9.22 -11.73
CA ASP A 138 -44.14 -8.62 -12.88
C ASP A 138 -43.94 -7.09 -12.92
N ARG A 139 -43.95 -6.40 -11.76
CA ARG A 139 -43.58 -4.98 -11.67
C ARG A 139 -42.13 -4.72 -12.08
N LEU A 140 -41.21 -5.59 -11.67
CA LEU A 140 -39.81 -5.53 -12.09
C LEU A 140 -39.69 -5.67 -13.62
N ALA A 141 -40.36 -6.66 -14.21
CA ALA A 141 -40.38 -6.89 -15.65
C ALA A 141 -40.95 -5.68 -16.41
N ALA A 142 -42.03 -5.06 -15.91
CA ALA A 142 -42.59 -3.84 -16.51
C ALA A 142 -41.61 -2.65 -16.47
N ARG A 143 -40.82 -2.51 -15.38
CA ARG A 143 -39.76 -1.48 -15.29
C ARG A 143 -38.63 -1.73 -16.28
N VAL A 144 -38.23 -2.99 -16.46
CA VAL A 144 -37.24 -3.37 -17.49
C VAL A 144 -37.78 -3.04 -18.87
N ALA A 145 -39.03 -3.38 -19.18
CA ALA A 145 -39.65 -3.07 -20.46
C ALA A 145 -39.68 -1.55 -20.74
N ALA A 146 -40.06 -0.75 -19.74
CA ALA A 146 -40.05 0.70 -19.86
C ALA A 146 -38.64 1.28 -20.07
N HIS A 147 -37.60 0.64 -19.52
CA HIS A 147 -36.22 1.03 -19.77
C HIS A 147 -35.76 0.69 -21.17
N VAL A 148 -35.98 -0.56 -21.61
CA VAL A 148 -35.55 -1.06 -22.91
C VAL A 148 -36.27 -0.36 -24.06
N ALA A 149 -37.53 0.05 -23.87
CA ALA A 149 -38.27 0.85 -24.84
C ALA A 149 -37.57 2.19 -25.19
N ARG A 150 -36.69 2.71 -24.32
CA ARG A 150 -35.88 3.91 -24.58
C ARG A 150 -34.60 3.62 -25.36
N LEU A 151 -34.30 2.36 -25.65
CA LEU A 151 -33.08 1.92 -26.34
C LEU A 151 -33.43 1.51 -27.78
N ALA A 152 -33.08 2.34 -28.75
CA ALA A 152 -33.42 2.10 -30.15
C ALA A 152 -32.52 1.04 -30.81
N SER A 153 -31.20 1.11 -30.55
CA SER A 153 -30.18 0.28 -31.21
C SER A 153 -29.72 -0.90 -30.37
N PRO A 154 -29.24 -2.01 -30.97
CA PRO A 154 -28.54 -3.06 -30.24
C PRO A 154 -27.13 -2.63 -29.79
N MET A 155 -26.56 -3.37 -28.83
CA MET A 155 -25.24 -3.04 -28.25
C MET A 155 -24.06 -3.16 -29.23
N ALA A 156 -24.22 -3.92 -30.33
CA ALA A 156 -23.22 -4.05 -31.40
C ALA A 156 -23.32 -2.97 -32.48
N ASP A 157 -24.37 -2.13 -32.49
CA ASP A 157 -24.60 -1.10 -33.51
C ASP A 157 -23.72 0.12 -33.23
N THR A 158 -22.43 -0.01 -33.52
CA THR A 158 -21.58 1.13 -33.84
C THR A 158 -22.12 1.73 -35.14
N GLY A 159 -22.23 3.06 -35.21
CA GLY A 159 -22.78 3.82 -36.34
C GLY A 159 -22.13 3.57 -37.72
N PRO A 160 -22.30 4.46 -38.72
CA PRO A 160 -22.18 4.16 -40.17
C PRO A 160 -20.84 3.66 -40.70
N ASP A 161 -19.86 3.37 -39.85
CA ASP A 161 -18.53 2.88 -40.25
C ASP A 161 -18.07 1.73 -39.34
N PRO A 162 -18.61 0.51 -39.49
CA PRO A 162 -18.03 -0.68 -38.88
C PRO A 162 -17.00 -1.25 -39.86
N ALA A 163 -15.79 -0.67 -39.88
CA ALA A 163 -14.67 -1.39 -40.46
C ALA A 163 -14.52 -2.72 -39.69
N PRO A 164 -14.53 -3.87 -40.38
CA PRO A 164 -14.46 -5.17 -39.73
C PRO A 164 -13.15 -5.26 -38.96
N SER A 165 -13.20 -5.43 -37.65
CA SER A 165 -12.06 -5.90 -36.84
C SER A 165 -10.70 -5.30 -37.26
N ALA A 166 -10.59 -3.97 -37.36
CA ALA A 166 -9.27 -3.35 -37.41
C ALA A 166 -8.56 -3.81 -36.13
N ALA A 167 -7.55 -4.69 -36.27
CA ALA A 167 -6.86 -5.26 -35.13
C ALA A 167 -6.34 -4.10 -34.28
N VAL A 168 -6.93 -3.91 -33.11
CA VAL A 168 -6.52 -2.84 -32.18
C VAL A 168 -5.02 -3.04 -31.94
N PRO A 169 -4.17 -2.08 -32.34
CA PRO A 169 -2.75 -2.34 -32.37
C PRO A 169 -2.23 -2.54 -30.95
N TRP A 170 -1.44 -3.60 -30.76
CA TRP A 170 -0.65 -3.81 -29.56
C TRP A 170 0.81 -3.58 -29.91
N LEU A 171 1.37 -2.49 -29.39
CA LEU A 171 2.73 -2.07 -29.70
C LEU A 171 3.55 -1.88 -28.42
N PRO A 172 4.87 -2.13 -28.45
CA PRO A 172 5.57 -2.86 -29.49
C PRO A 172 5.09 -4.33 -29.56
N ALA A 173 5.32 -4.97 -30.70
CA ALA A 173 5.05 -6.40 -30.86
C ALA A 173 6.05 -7.24 -30.01
N PRO A 174 5.69 -8.46 -29.60
CA PRO A 174 4.41 -9.16 -29.86
C PRO A 174 3.28 -8.74 -28.92
N ALA A 175 2.04 -8.94 -29.36
CA ALA A 175 0.87 -8.78 -28.52
C ALA A 175 0.87 -9.82 -27.38
N ARG A 176 0.48 -9.39 -26.17
CA ARG A 176 0.36 -10.30 -25.02
C ARG A 176 -0.95 -11.10 -25.08
N VAL A 177 -0.93 -12.32 -24.55
CA VAL A 177 -2.10 -13.22 -24.53
C VAL A 177 -2.62 -13.40 -23.10
N GLY A 178 -3.93 -13.61 -22.94
CA GLY A 178 -4.51 -13.80 -21.61
C GLY A 178 -4.03 -15.07 -20.91
N SER A 179 -4.24 -15.14 -19.59
CA SER A 179 -3.94 -16.30 -18.76
C SER A 179 -5.22 -17.05 -18.37
N SER A 180 -5.23 -18.36 -18.59
CA SER A 180 -6.28 -19.25 -18.07
C SER A 180 -6.26 -19.33 -16.54
N ARG A 181 -5.18 -18.93 -15.87
CA ARG A 181 -5.00 -19.01 -14.41
C ARG A 181 -5.30 -17.70 -13.66
N PHE A 182 -5.76 -16.66 -14.36
CA PHE A 182 -6.13 -15.40 -13.72
C PHE A 182 -7.46 -15.52 -12.94
N THR A 183 -7.45 -15.20 -11.65
CA THR A 183 -8.62 -15.32 -10.77
C THR A 183 -8.64 -14.23 -9.69
N GLY A 184 -9.81 -13.94 -9.13
CA GLY A 184 -9.94 -13.15 -7.90
C GLY A 184 -9.58 -11.67 -8.00
N ARG A 185 -9.61 -11.06 -9.18
CA ARG A 185 -9.12 -9.68 -9.41
C ARG A 185 -10.09 -8.75 -10.16
N LEU A 186 -11.34 -9.18 -10.32
CA LEU A 186 -12.34 -8.37 -11.00
C LEU A 186 -12.54 -6.98 -10.34
N PRO A 187 -12.61 -6.86 -9.00
CA PRO A 187 -12.75 -5.55 -8.35
C PRO A 187 -11.59 -4.61 -8.68
N GLU A 188 -10.35 -5.10 -8.68
CA GLU A 188 -9.18 -4.31 -9.01
C GLU A 188 -9.15 -3.92 -10.49
N GLN A 189 -9.62 -4.78 -11.41
CA GLN A 189 -9.79 -4.42 -12.82
C GLN A 189 -10.78 -3.27 -12.99
N TRP A 190 -11.90 -3.28 -12.27
CA TRP A 190 -12.86 -2.18 -12.29
C TRP A 190 -12.31 -0.90 -11.67
N ARG A 191 -11.56 -0.98 -10.56
CA ARG A 191 -10.88 0.19 -9.98
C ARG A 191 -9.92 0.83 -10.97
N VAL A 192 -9.13 0.02 -11.69
CA VAL A 192 -8.28 0.51 -12.78
C VAL A 192 -9.12 1.19 -13.86
N HIS A 193 -10.22 0.58 -14.27
CA HIS A 193 -11.10 1.16 -15.28
C HIS A 193 -11.65 2.53 -14.84
N SER A 194 -12.24 2.60 -13.65
CA SER A 194 -12.79 3.84 -13.10
C SER A 194 -11.70 4.91 -13.02
N ALA A 195 -10.51 4.58 -12.51
CA ALA A 195 -9.36 5.49 -12.42
C ALA A 195 -8.98 6.12 -13.76
N LEU A 196 -8.90 5.29 -14.82
CA LEU A 196 -8.52 5.75 -16.15
C LEU A 196 -9.62 6.57 -16.84
N HIS A 197 -10.89 6.39 -16.45
CA HIS A 197 -12.04 7.04 -17.08
C HIS A 197 -12.74 8.13 -16.24
N ARG A 198 -12.22 8.48 -15.05
CA ARG A 198 -12.84 9.48 -14.13
C ARG A 198 -13.23 10.80 -14.79
N HIS A 199 -12.38 11.32 -15.68
CA HIS A 199 -12.64 12.54 -16.46
C HIS A 199 -13.96 12.54 -17.25
N ARG A 200 -14.54 11.36 -17.53
CA ARG A 200 -15.83 11.21 -18.24
C ARG A 200 -17.04 11.22 -17.31
N ALA A 201 -16.84 11.15 -16.00
CA ALA A 201 -17.88 11.13 -14.97
C ALA A 201 -17.58 12.15 -13.85
N PRO A 202 -17.66 13.47 -14.13
CA PRO A 202 -17.22 14.53 -13.21
C PRO A 202 -18.04 14.69 -11.91
N LEU A 203 -19.09 13.88 -11.69
CA LEU A 203 -19.97 13.95 -10.52
C LEU A 203 -19.38 13.28 -9.26
N ILE A 204 -18.26 12.57 -9.36
CA ILE A 204 -17.60 11.91 -8.21
C ILE A 204 -16.44 12.79 -7.75
N GLN A 205 -16.69 13.62 -6.72
CA GLN A 205 -15.65 14.40 -6.06
C GLN A 205 -14.73 13.46 -5.26
N SER A 206 -13.48 13.32 -5.69
CA SER A 206 -12.39 12.80 -4.85
C SER A 206 -11.24 13.81 -4.83
N THR A 207 -10.64 13.98 -3.67
CA THR A 207 -9.68 15.03 -3.25
C THR A 207 -8.27 14.96 -3.89
N GLY A 208 -8.11 14.26 -5.03
CA GLY A 208 -6.81 14.08 -5.67
C GLY A 208 -6.56 15.09 -6.79
N GLN A 209 -5.77 16.14 -6.52
CA GLN A 209 -5.28 17.05 -7.56
C GLN A 209 -4.26 16.31 -8.46
N GLY A 210 -4.53 16.20 -9.79
CA GLY A 210 -3.49 16.00 -10.81
C GLY A 210 -3.36 14.63 -11.51
N ALA A 211 -4.23 13.65 -11.23
CA ALA A 211 -4.16 12.28 -11.79
C ALA A 211 -5.31 11.95 -12.78
N ASP A 212 -5.82 12.95 -13.49
CA ASP A 212 -6.95 12.76 -14.41
C ASP A 212 -6.47 11.86 -15.58
N ARG A 213 -6.90 10.58 -15.61
CA ARG A 213 -6.51 9.51 -16.57
C ARG A 213 -5.25 8.71 -16.27
N ALA A 214 -4.78 8.68 -15.01
CA ALA A 214 -3.62 7.88 -14.64
C ALA A 214 -3.90 6.96 -13.44
N ALA A 215 -3.53 5.68 -13.55
CA ALA A 215 -3.62 4.68 -12.50
C ALA A 215 -2.27 4.02 -12.24
N GLN A 216 -2.01 3.69 -10.98
CA GLN A 216 -0.82 2.95 -10.58
C GLN A 216 -1.17 1.70 -9.77
N LEU A 217 -0.70 0.56 -10.25
CA LEU A 217 -0.78 -0.73 -9.55
C LEU A 217 0.47 -0.90 -8.69
N ARG A 218 0.29 -0.98 -7.38
CA ARG A 218 1.39 -1.15 -6.42
C ARG A 218 1.23 -2.42 -5.62
N GLY A 219 2.35 -2.89 -5.07
CA GLY A 219 2.37 -4.05 -4.19
C GLY A 219 3.62 -4.90 -4.33
N MET A 220 3.71 -5.94 -3.51
CA MET A 220 4.88 -6.79 -3.42
C MET A 220 5.21 -7.52 -4.73
N PRO A 221 6.47 -7.96 -4.94
CA PRO A 221 6.82 -8.79 -6.08
C PRO A 221 6.00 -10.08 -6.11
N GLY A 222 5.61 -10.55 -7.30
CA GLY A 222 4.83 -11.79 -7.45
C GLY A 222 3.32 -11.70 -7.11
N ILE A 223 2.83 -10.54 -6.65
CA ILE A 223 1.41 -10.33 -6.31
C ILE A 223 0.46 -10.27 -7.53
N GLY A 224 1.00 -10.25 -8.75
CA GLY A 224 0.21 -10.26 -9.99
C GLY A 224 -0.05 -8.90 -10.67
N LYS A 225 0.69 -7.84 -10.33
CA LYS A 225 0.51 -6.50 -10.94
C LYS A 225 0.53 -6.50 -12.48
N SER A 226 1.58 -7.08 -13.07
CA SER A 226 1.77 -7.14 -14.52
C SER A 226 0.66 -7.94 -15.20
N LEU A 227 0.29 -9.09 -14.61
CA LEU A 227 -0.80 -9.91 -15.12
C LEU A 227 -2.15 -9.19 -15.01
N LEU A 228 -2.41 -8.47 -13.91
CA LEU A 228 -3.61 -7.64 -13.77
C LEU A 228 -3.70 -6.56 -14.85
N ALA A 229 -2.61 -5.82 -15.08
CA ALA A 229 -2.55 -4.80 -16.13
C ALA A 229 -2.79 -5.39 -17.53
N GLN A 230 -2.22 -6.57 -17.79
CA GLN A 230 -2.37 -7.28 -19.06
C GLN A 230 -3.80 -7.76 -19.28
N GLU A 231 -4.40 -8.41 -18.28
CA GLU A 231 -5.79 -8.86 -18.32
C GLU A 231 -6.77 -7.68 -18.41
N TYR A 232 -6.46 -6.56 -17.77
CA TYR A 232 -7.20 -5.31 -17.94
C TYR A 232 -7.14 -4.84 -19.40
N ALA A 233 -5.95 -4.70 -19.98
CA ALA A 233 -5.77 -4.24 -21.36
C ALA A 233 -6.52 -5.14 -22.37
N LEU A 234 -6.50 -6.46 -22.17
CA LEU A 234 -7.20 -7.41 -23.02
C LEU A 234 -8.72 -7.35 -22.87
N ARG A 235 -9.21 -7.33 -21.62
CA ARG A 235 -10.64 -7.34 -21.31
C ARG A 235 -11.32 -6.02 -21.69
N PHE A 236 -10.66 -4.90 -21.42
CA PHE A 236 -11.16 -3.56 -21.67
C PHE A 236 -10.67 -2.98 -23.01
N ARG A 237 -10.08 -3.80 -23.89
CA ARG A 237 -9.52 -3.37 -25.20
C ARG A 237 -10.43 -2.46 -26.00
N SER A 238 -11.74 -2.69 -25.91
CA SER A 238 -12.73 -1.97 -26.69
C SER A 238 -12.96 -0.53 -26.19
N ALA A 239 -12.50 -0.19 -24.98
CA ALA A 239 -12.44 1.18 -24.47
C ALA A 239 -11.29 2.00 -25.10
N PHE A 240 -10.32 1.33 -25.73
CA PHE A 240 -9.08 1.90 -26.27
C PHE A 240 -8.91 1.58 -27.77
N PRO A 241 -9.80 2.08 -28.66
CA PRO A 241 -9.74 1.79 -30.09
C PRO A 241 -8.44 2.26 -30.77
N GLY A 242 -7.73 3.23 -30.18
CA GLY A 242 -6.45 3.72 -30.67
C GLY A 242 -5.26 2.79 -30.41
N GLY A 243 -5.45 1.70 -29.66
CA GLY A 243 -4.39 0.72 -29.38
C GLY A 243 -3.98 0.63 -27.92
N THR A 244 -3.16 -0.38 -27.64
CA THR A 244 -2.41 -0.53 -26.39
C THR A 244 -0.92 -0.38 -26.69
N PHE A 245 -0.27 0.53 -25.98
CA PHE A 245 1.17 0.75 -25.98
C PHE A 245 1.73 0.20 -24.68
N TRP A 246 2.59 -0.82 -24.73
CA TRP A 246 3.06 -1.56 -23.55
C TRP A 246 4.58 -1.52 -23.44
N PHE A 247 5.10 -0.86 -22.41
CA PHE A 247 6.54 -0.73 -22.15
C PHE A 247 6.94 -1.58 -20.95
N ASP A 248 7.87 -2.52 -21.14
CA ASP A 248 8.31 -3.44 -20.09
C ASP A 248 9.67 -3.01 -19.52
N LEU A 249 9.70 -2.61 -18.25
CA LEU A 249 10.90 -2.20 -17.53
C LEU A 249 11.43 -3.30 -16.59
N HIS A 250 10.91 -4.52 -16.67
CA HIS A 250 11.36 -5.63 -15.83
C HIS A 250 12.80 -6.05 -16.14
N ALA A 251 13.24 -5.92 -17.40
CA ALA A 251 14.60 -6.24 -17.81
C ALA A 251 15.65 -5.31 -17.17
N ALA A 252 15.26 -4.07 -16.83
CA ALA A 252 16.11 -3.10 -16.14
C ALA A 252 16.03 -3.20 -14.60
N ARG A 253 15.40 -4.26 -14.05
CA ARG A 253 15.27 -4.41 -12.59
C ARG A 253 16.62 -4.62 -11.93
N GLY A 254 16.89 -3.82 -10.89
CA GLY A 254 18.16 -3.85 -10.18
C GLY A 254 19.28 -3.05 -10.86
N ALA A 255 19.05 -2.53 -12.07
CA ALA A 255 19.91 -1.56 -12.72
C ALA A 255 19.64 -0.14 -12.18
N SER A 256 20.45 0.83 -12.60
CA SER A 256 20.23 2.24 -12.26
C SER A 256 18.94 2.77 -12.90
N VAL A 257 18.41 3.86 -12.33
CA VAL A 257 17.25 4.58 -12.90
C VAL A 257 17.52 5.03 -14.35
N SER A 258 18.77 5.39 -14.69
CA SER A 258 19.14 5.76 -16.06
C SER A 258 18.90 4.61 -17.04
N THR A 259 19.37 3.40 -16.72
CA THR A 259 19.18 2.22 -17.58
C THR A 259 17.71 1.90 -17.82
N ALA A 260 16.84 2.11 -16.81
CA ALA A 260 15.41 1.92 -16.98
C ALA A 260 14.79 2.96 -17.94
N LEU A 261 15.22 4.23 -17.86
CA LEU A 261 14.77 5.29 -18.76
C LEU A 261 15.31 5.13 -20.18
N ASP A 262 16.54 4.65 -20.33
CA ASP A 262 17.13 4.34 -21.63
C ASP A 262 16.36 3.19 -22.31
N SER A 263 16.07 2.11 -21.57
CA SER A 263 15.25 1.00 -22.06
C SER A 263 13.83 1.45 -22.42
N TYR A 264 13.24 2.37 -21.67
CA TYR A 264 11.95 2.97 -22.02
C TYR A 264 12.06 3.77 -23.34
N ALA A 265 13.08 4.60 -23.48
CA ALA A 265 13.30 5.40 -24.68
C ALA A 265 13.50 4.54 -25.94
N GLU A 266 14.23 3.43 -25.85
CA GLU A 266 14.40 2.46 -26.93
C GLU A 266 13.06 1.83 -27.36
N GLN A 267 12.22 1.45 -26.39
CA GLN A 267 10.89 0.88 -26.68
C GLN A 267 9.96 1.93 -27.28
N VAL A 268 10.01 3.18 -26.82
CA VAL A 268 9.26 4.31 -27.41
C VAL A 268 9.72 4.58 -28.84
N ALA A 269 11.02 4.52 -29.12
CA ALA A 269 11.56 4.62 -30.48
C ALA A 269 11.05 3.47 -31.37
N THR A 270 11.03 2.24 -30.85
CA THR A 270 10.48 1.08 -31.56
C THR A 270 9.00 1.28 -31.92
N VAL A 271 8.21 1.84 -31.00
CA VAL A 271 6.80 2.21 -31.26
C VAL A 271 6.73 3.31 -32.32
N ALA A 272 7.57 4.33 -32.25
CA ALA A 272 7.57 5.41 -33.24
C ALA A 272 7.90 4.88 -34.65
N ASP A 273 8.88 3.98 -34.76
CA ASP A 273 9.26 3.32 -36.01
C ASP A 273 8.11 2.44 -36.55
N ALA A 274 7.45 1.68 -35.68
CA ALA A 274 6.28 0.86 -36.05
C ALA A 274 5.07 1.70 -36.52
N LEU A 275 4.99 2.96 -36.09
CA LEU A 275 3.97 3.92 -36.52
C LEU A 275 4.41 4.75 -37.73
N ALA A 276 5.59 4.45 -38.31
CA ALA A 276 6.20 5.17 -39.42
C ALA A 276 6.36 6.68 -39.15
N LEU A 277 6.73 7.05 -37.93
CA LEU A 277 7.04 8.43 -37.58
C LEU A 277 8.43 8.83 -38.08
N ASP A 278 8.50 9.86 -38.94
CA ASP A 278 9.77 10.48 -39.29
C ASP A 278 10.43 11.03 -38.02
N ARG A 279 11.65 10.55 -37.72
CA ARG A 279 12.44 11.02 -36.58
C ARG A 279 13.94 11.13 -36.94
N PRO A 280 14.66 12.09 -36.34
CA PRO A 280 16.12 12.06 -36.30
C PRO A 280 16.63 10.76 -35.65
N ALA A 281 17.78 10.26 -36.11
CA ALA A 281 18.40 9.05 -35.56
C ALA A 281 18.74 9.20 -34.06
N ASP A 282 19.03 10.43 -33.62
CA ASP A 282 19.44 10.85 -32.28
C ASP A 282 18.32 11.52 -31.47
N ALA A 283 17.06 11.37 -31.90
CA ALA A 283 15.93 11.99 -31.22
C ALA A 283 15.81 11.51 -29.76
N GLY A 284 15.96 12.46 -28.82
CA GLY A 284 15.77 12.18 -27.39
C GLY A 284 14.31 11.86 -27.04
N LEU A 285 14.10 11.19 -25.90
CA LEU A 285 12.78 10.76 -25.43
C LEU A 285 11.71 11.88 -25.44
N PRO A 286 11.95 13.11 -24.94
CA PRO A 286 10.95 14.17 -24.98
C PRO A 286 10.51 14.55 -26.41
N GLN A 287 11.43 14.48 -27.38
CA GLN A 287 11.14 14.79 -28.78
C GLN A 287 10.30 13.67 -29.42
N LEU A 288 10.61 12.42 -29.11
CA LEU A 288 9.80 11.26 -29.54
C LEU A 288 8.38 11.34 -28.98
N LEU A 289 8.23 11.61 -27.69
CA LEU A 289 6.93 11.78 -27.03
C LEU A 289 6.14 12.93 -27.65
N SER A 290 6.78 14.06 -27.96
CA SER A 290 6.12 15.20 -28.62
C SER A 290 5.58 14.83 -30.01
N ARG A 291 6.32 14.07 -30.81
CA ARG A 291 5.86 13.60 -32.13
C ARG A 291 4.72 12.60 -32.01
N LEU A 292 4.81 11.67 -31.06
CA LEU A 292 3.73 10.73 -30.76
C LEU A 292 2.46 11.47 -30.30
N ALA A 293 2.59 12.56 -29.53
CA ALA A 293 1.44 13.35 -29.11
C ALA A 293 0.65 13.90 -30.31
N VAL A 294 1.35 14.45 -31.31
CA VAL A 294 0.73 14.97 -32.54
C VAL A 294 0.02 13.85 -33.30
N LEU A 295 0.69 12.71 -33.51
CA LEU A 295 0.10 11.57 -34.22
C LEU A 295 -1.12 10.98 -33.50
N LEU A 296 -1.08 10.88 -32.17
CA LEU A 296 -2.23 10.43 -31.37
C LEU A 296 -3.39 11.43 -31.45
N SER A 297 -3.10 12.73 -31.51
CA SER A 297 -4.11 13.76 -31.72
C SER A 297 -4.76 13.64 -33.11
N GLU A 298 -3.97 13.44 -34.16
CA GLU A 298 -4.47 13.27 -35.55
C GLU A 298 -5.34 12.03 -35.71
N ARG A 299 -5.00 10.93 -35.03
CA ARG A 299 -5.82 9.71 -35.02
C ARG A 299 -7.15 9.86 -34.28
N GLY A 300 -7.23 10.77 -33.31
CA GLY A 300 -8.48 11.08 -32.59
C GLY A 300 -9.08 9.94 -31.76
N ALA A 301 -8.34 8.85 -31.53
CA ALA A 301 -8.85 7.65 -30.86
C ALA A 301 -8.19 7.43 -29.49
N PRO A 302 -8.96 7.14 -28.41
CA PRO A 302 -8.40 6.82 -27.10
C PRO A 302 -7.49 5.59 -27.14
N CYS A 303 -6.35 5.64 -26.47
CA CYS A 303 -5.41 4.53 -26.36
C CYS A 303 -4.99 4.29 -24.89
N LEU A 304 -4.46 3.09 -24.64
CA LEU A 304 -3.91 2.70 -23.34
C LEU A 304 -2.38 2.76 -23.39
N TRP A 305 -1.76 3.47 -22.45
CA TRP A 305 -0.32 3.59 -22.30
C TRP A 305 0.12 2.89 -21.02
N VAL A 306 0.74 1.71 -21.14
CA VAL A 306 1.13 0.86 -20.02
C VAL A 306 2.64 0.89 -19.82
N VAL A 307 3.10 1.23 -18.63
CA VAL A 307 4.52 1.11 -18.23
C VAL A 307 4.65 0.10 -17.09
N ASP A 308 5.12 -1.10 -17.42
CA ASP A 308 5.16 -2.26 -16.51
C ASP A 308 6.52 -2.38 -15.81
N GLY A 309 6.52 -2.23 -14.48
CA GLY A 309 7.69 -2.44 -13.63
C GLY A 309 8.57 -1.23 -13.41
N VAL A 310 7.96 -0.06 -13.27
CA VAL A 310 8.67 1.19 -12.93
C VAL A 310 9.47 0.99 -11.62
N PRO A 311 10.81 1.22 -11.64
CA PRO A 311 11.66 1.05 -10.47
C PRO A 311 11.45 2.17 -9.44
N ASP A 312 12.02 2.01 -8.23
CA ASP A 312 12.07 3.10 -7.24
C ASP A 312 13.15 4.14 -7.59
N GLY A 313 13.04 5.34 -7.03
CA GLY A 313 14.07 6.39 -7.13
C GLY A 313 13.96 7.33 -8.33
N LEU A 314 12.88 7.28 -9.11
CA LEU A 314 12.62 8.30 -10.14
C LEU A 314 12.22 9.64 -9.51
N THR A 315 12.67 10.73 -10.11
CA THR A 315 12.18 12.08 -9.79
C THR A 315 10.80 12.34 -10.41
N ASP A 316 10.09 13.36 -9.93
CA ASP A 316 8.79 13.75 -10.49
C ASP A 316 8.86 14.08 -11.98
N ALA A 317 9.93 14.74 -12.42
CA ALA A 317 10.16 15.04 -13.83
C ALA A 317 10.33 13.76 -14.66
N GLN A 318 11.07 12.78 -14.15
CA GLN A 318 11.26 11.48 -14.83
C GLN A 318 9.97 10.67 -14.86
N LEU A 319 9.21 10.65 -13.77
CA LEU A 319 7.90 10.01 -13.73
C LEU A 319 6.95 10.64 -14.76
N HIS A 320 6.97 11.96 -14.92
CA HIS A 320 6.13 12.65 -15.90
C HIS A 320 6.39 12.19 -17.35
N LEU A 321 7.62 11.84 -17.69
CA LEU A 321 7.97 11.28 -19.00
C LEU A 321 7.38 9.88 -19.25
N LEU A 322 6.99 9.16 -18.20
CA LEU A 322 6.35 7.84 -18.31
C LEU A 322 4.84 7.94 -18.57
N ARG A 323 4.24 9.14 -18.50
CA ARG A 323 2.84 9.33 -18.86
C ARG A 323 2.65 9.25 -20.37
N GLY A 324 1.45 8.86 -20.77
CA GLY A 324 1.02 8.93 -22.15
C GLY A 324 1.18 10.36 -22.70
N PRO A 325 1.71 10.55 -23.92
CA PRO A 325 2.14 11.86 -24.40
C PRO A 325 0.98 12.80 -24.79
N HIS A 326 -0.26 12.32 -24.75
CA HIS A 326 -1.44 13.07 -25.16
C HIS A 326 -2.63 12.79 -24.24
N LEU A 327 -3.60 13.69 -24.19
CA LEU A 327 -4.82 13.52 -23.36
C LEU A 327 -5.63 12.28 -23.73
N LEU A 328 -5.54 11.80 -24.97
CA LEU A 328 -6.19 10.56 -25.42
C LEU A 328 -5.51 9.27 -24.89
N ALA A 329 -4.30 9.37 -24.34
CA ALA A 329 -3.55 8.25 -23.79
C ALA A 329 -3.79 8.10 -22.28
N SER A 330 -4.57 7.09 -21.90
CA SER A 330 -4.77 6.76 -20.48
C SER A 330 -3.56 6.01 -19.96
N SER A 331 -2.98 6.45 -18.84
CA SER A 331 -1.69 5.94 -18.36
C SER A 331 -1.88 4.92 -17.22
N LEU A 332 -1.41 3.69 -17.43
CA LEU A 332 -1.39 2.64 -16.42
C LEU A 332 0.04 2.25 -16.10
N MET A 333 0.48 2.40 -14.86
CA MET A 333 1.81 1.95 -14.45
C MET A 333 1.76 0.83 -13.42
N THR A 334 2.76 -0.05 -13.44
CA THR A 334 2.98 -1.00 -12.35
C THR A 334 4.30 -0.70 -11.65
N THR A 335 4.30 -0.73 -10.32
CA THR A 335 5.51 -0.50 -9.53
C THR A 335 5.50 -1.30 -8.24
N ARG A 336 6.68 -1.52 -7.66
CA ARG A 336 6.82 -2.02 -6.29
C ARG A 336 6.82 -0.86 -5.28
N SER A 337 7.22 0.33 -5.71
CA SER A 337 7.40 1.48 -4.83
C SER A 337 6.05 2.01 -4.34
N LEU A 338 5.97 2.25 -3.04
CA LEU A 338 4.84 2.94 -2.41
C LEU A 338 5.02 4.46 -2.37
N ARG A 339 6.12 5.00 -2.93
CA ARG A 339 6.52 6.41 -2.79
C ARG A 339 5.90 7.35 -3.83
N TYR A 340 5.38 6.82 -4.94
CA TYR A 340 4.85 7.63 -6.05
C TYR A 340 3.38 8.04 -5.89
N THR A 341 2.90 8.28 -4.66
CA THR A 341 1.48 8.53 -4.37
C THR A 341 0.89 9.72 -5.12
N ALA A 342 1.67 10.77 -5.35
CA ALA A 342 1.23 11.97 -6.07
C ALA A 342 1.13 11.79 -7.60
N PHE A 343 1.69 10.71 -8.15
CA PHE A 343 1.81 10.55 -9.60
C PHE A 343 0.51 10.12 -10.29
N ALA A 344 -0.24 9.20 -9.68
CA ALA A 344 -1.43 8.58 -10.27
C ALA A 344 -2.32 8.01 -9.18
N GLU A 345 -3.57 7.67 -9.51
CA GLU A 345 -4.44 6.99 -8.56
C GLU A 345 -3.84 5.67 -8.08
N THR A 346 -3.62 5.56 -6.77
CA THR A 346 -3.00 4.40 -6.15
C THR A 346 -3.98 3.25 -5.98
N ILE A 347 -3.65 2.11 -6.58
CA ILE A 347 -4.36 0.84 -6.40
C ILE A 347 -3.37 -0.17 -5.83
N ASP A 348 -3.44 -0.36 -4.52
CA ASP A 348 -2.62 -1.34 -3.80
C ASP A 348 -3.24 -2.73 -3.94
N LEU A 349 -2.47 -3.67 -4.50
CA LEU A 349 -2.94 -5.04 -4.69
C LEU A 349 -2.79 -5.86 -3.41
N PRO A 350 -3.90 -6.34 -2.82
CA PRO A 350 -3.83 -7.24 -1.69
C PRO A 350 -3.42 -8.65 -2.14
N PRO A 351 -3.06 -9.57 -1.23
CA PRO A 351 -3.11 -10.99 -1.52
C PRO A 351 -4.47 -11.44 -2.05
N LEU A 352 -4.52 -12.63 -2.66
CA LEU A 352 -5.80 -13.25 -3.01
C LEU A 352 -6.54 -13.63 -1.73
N ALA A 353 -7.87 -13.48 -1.77
CA ALA A 353 -8.74 -14.03 -0.74
C ALA A 353 -8.59 -15.55 -0.69
N GLU A 354 -8.87 -16.17 0.46
CA GLU A 354 -8.70 -17.62 0.64
C GLU A 354 -9.43 -18.46 -0.43
N PRO A 355 -10.68 -18.16 -0.83
CA PRO A 355 -11.36 -18.92 -1.89
C PRO A 355 -10.66 -18.81 -3.26
N ASP A 356 -10.13 -17.63 -3.59
CA ASP A 356 -9.38 -17.41 -4.82
C ASP A 356 -8.01 -18.08 -4.80
N GLY A 357 -7.35 -18.04 -3.64
CA GLY A 357 -6.08 -18.71 -3.42
C GLY A 357 -6.21 -20.23 -3.51
N TYR A 358 -7.28 -20.78 -2.94
CA TYR A 358 -7.62 -22.20 -3.04
C TYR A 358 -7.85 -22.61 -4.50
N ARG A 359 -8.69 -21.89 -5.24
CA ARG A 359 -8.91 -22.15 -6.67
C ARG A 359 -7.63 -22.13 -7.49
N LEU A 360 -6.73 -21.19 -7.22
CA LEU A 360 -5.44 -21.11 -7.90
C LEU A 360 -4.55 -22.30 -7.55
N LEU A 361 -4.48 -22.67 -6.26
CA LEU A 361 -3.67 -23.80 -5.78
C LEU A 361 -4.14 -25.14 -6.35
N THR A 362 -5.45 -25.34 -6.47
CA THR A 362 -6.06 -26.58 -6.98
C THR A 362 -6.29 -26.58 -8.48
N SER A 363 -5.80 -25.55 -9.21
CA SER A 363 -6.07 -25.37 -10.64
C SER A 363 -5.53 -26.50 -11.52
N HIS A 364 -4.42 -27.13 -11.13
CA HIS A 364 -3.83 -28.25 -11.85
C HIS A 364 -4.38 -29.62 -11.41
N ARG A 365 -4.86 -29.71 -10.17
CA ARG A 365 -5.35 -30.95 -9.57
C ARG A 365 -6.27 -30.63 -8.39
N ALA A 366 -7.47 -31.20 -8.42
CA ALA A 366 -8.38 -31.16 -7.28
C ALA A 366 -7.89 -32.07 -6.13
N PRO A 367 -8.13 -31.70 -4.87
CA PRO A 367 -7.96 -32.60 -3.73
C PRO A 367 -8.76 -33.90 -3.91
N ARG A 368 -8.20 -35.02 -3.45
CA ARG A 368 -8.82 -36.35 -3.57
C ARG A 368 -9.81 -36.65 -2.46
N ASP A 369 -9.59 -36.07 -1.28
CA ASP A 369 -10.36 -36.31 -0.07
C ASP A 369 -10.36 -35.07 0.84
N GLU A 370 -11.15 -35.13 1.92
CA GLU A 370 -11.32 -34.04 2.89
C GLU A 370 -10.01 -33.67 3.62
N ILE A 371 -9.10 -34.64 3.80
CA ILE A 371 -7.81 -34.42 4.46
C ILE A 371 -6.89 -33.59 3.55
N GLU A 372 -6.87 -33.93 2.27
CA GLU A 372 -6.13 -33.23 1.25
C GLU A 372 -6.71 -31.83 0.99
N GLU A 373 -8.04 -31.67 1.04
CA GLU A 373 -8.71 -30.37 0.98
C GLU A 373 -8.32 -29.47 2.16
N THR A 374 -8.37 -30.00 3.39
CA THR A 374 -7.92 -29.28 4.59
C THR A 374 -6.44 -28.89 4.47
N SER A 375 -5.60 -29.77 3.94
CA SER A 375 -4.17 -29.51 3.71
C SER A 375 -3.94 -28.41 2.67
N ALA A 376 -4.73 -28.38 1.60
CA ALA A 376 -4.68 -27.35 0.58
C ALA A 376 -5.11 -25.99 1.15
N GLN A 377 -6.19 -25.93 1.93
CA GLN A 377 -6.62 -24.70 2.60
C GLN A 377 -5.54 -24.17 3.58
N ALA A 378 -4.96 -25.06 4.39
CA ALA A 378 -3.85 -24.69 5.29
C ALA A 378 -2.62 -24.18 4.52
N LEU A 379 -2.34 -24.75 3.34
CA LEU A 379 -1.25 -24.29 2.47
C LEU A 379 -1.53 -22.89 1.88
N VAL A 380 -2.78 -22.59 1.51
CA VAL A 380 -3.18 -21.23 1.09
C VAL A 380 -2.94 -20.22 2.20
N HIS A 381 -3.32 -20.58 3.43
CA HIS A 381 -3.10 -19.76 4.62
C HIS A 381 -1.62 -19.54 4.91
N ASP A 382 -0.79 -20.60 4.89
CA ASP A 382 0.66 -20.52 5.10
C ASP A 382 1.36 -19.61 4.06
N LEU A 383 0.86 -19.62 2.82
CA LEU A 383 1.36 -18.77 1.73
C LEU A 383 0.80 -17.34 1.77
N GLY A 384 -0.12 -17.03 2.69
CA GLY A 384 -0.74 -15.72 2.84
C GLY A 384 -1.47 -15.23 1.59
N GLY A 385 -1.99 -16.13 0.74
CA GLY A 385 -2.70 -15.77 -0.49
C GLY A 385 -1.80 -15.24 -1.63
N HIS A 386 -0.50 -15.53 -1.62
CA HIS A 386 0.44 -15.01 -2.63
C HIS A 386 0.36 -15.74 -3.99
N PRO A 387 -0.08 -15.07 -5.08
CA PRO A 387 -0.38 -15.73 -6.36
C PRO A 387 0.77 -16.53 -6.96
N GLN A 388 1.95 -15.94 -7.10
CA GLN A 388 3.08 -16.65 -7.71
C GLN A 388 3.54 -17.86 -6.86
N ALA A 389 3.36 -17.81 -5.54
CA ALA A 389 3.73 -18.94 -4.69
C ALA A 389 2.70 -20.07 -4.78
N LEU A 390 1.43 -19.71 -4.80
CA LEU A 390 0.32 -20.65 -5.02
C LEU A 390 0.46 -21.35 -6.37
N ASP A 391 0.75 -20.60 -7.43
CA ASP A 391 0.92 -21.13 -8.79
C ASP A 391 2.11 -22.10 -8.88
N LEU A 392 3.24 -21.78 -8.24
CA LEU A 392 4.40 -22.69 -8.15
C LEU A 392 4.06 -24.00 -7.42
N LEU A 393 3.31 -23.93 -6.32
CA LEU A 393 2.90 -25.14 -5.59
C LEU A 393 1.78 -25.91 -6.31
N ALA A 394 0.90 -25.23 -7.04
CA ALA A 394 -0.12 -25.85 -7.89
C ALA A 394 0.53 -26.71 -8.97
N ALA A 395 1.57 -26.19 -9.64
CA ALA A 395 2.35 -26.96 -10.61
C ALA A 395 3.01 -28.20 -9.97
N LYS A 396 3.55 -28.06 -8.75
CA LYS A 396 4.17 -29.18 -8.01
C LYS A 396 3.16 -30.20 -7.45
N ALA A 397 1.90 -29.81 -7.26
CA ALA A 397 0.82 -30.71 -6.79
C ALA A 397 0.41 -31.77 -7.82
N THR A 398 0.84 -31.63 -9.08
CA THR A 398 0.68 -32.66 -10.12
C THR A 398 1.41 -33.96 -9.77
N SER A 399 2.52 -33.88 -9.02
CA SER A 399 3.38 -35.02 -8.68
C SER A 399 3.51 -35.26 -7.17
N SER A 400 2.80 -34.50 -6.34
CA SER A 400 2.81 -34.61 -4.87
C SER A 400 1.43 -34.33 -4.28
N ASP A 401 1.13 -34.88 -3.11
CA ASP A 401 -0.04 -34.49 -2.31
C ASP A 401 0.18 -33.15 -1.59
N PHE A 402 -0.91 -32.43 -1.29
CA PHE A 402 -0.84 -31.10 -0.66
C PHE A 402 -0.28 -31.14 0.77
N GLY A 403 -0.54 -32.20 1.53
CA GLY A 403 0.01 -32.39 2.89
C GLY A 403 1.54 -32.48 2.89
N ARG A 404 2.11 -33.28 1.97
CA ARG A 404 3.55 -33.40 1.77
C ARG A 404 4.18 -32.10 1.26
N LEU A 405 3.50 -31.37 0.37
CA LEU A 405 3.96 -30.05 -0.08
C LEU A 405 4.04 -29.07 1.09
N ARG A 406 3.00 -29.04 1.94
CA ARG A 406 2.98 -28.21 3.15
C ARG A 406 4.11 -28.57 4.12
N ASN A 407 4.33 -29.86 4.38
CA ASN A 407 5.43 -30.31 5.22
C ASN A 407 6.79 -29.90 4.65
N ARG A 408 6.99 -30.06 3.33
CA ARG A 408 8.23 -29.65 2.65
C ARG A 408 8.42 -28.12 2.62
N LEU A 409 7.34 -27.34 2.58
CA LEU A 409 7.41 -25.88 2.64
C LEU A 409 8.04 -25.39 3.95
N HIS A 410 7.73 -26.07 5.06
CA HIS A 410 8.21 -25.75 6.41
C HIS A 410 9.47 -26.53 6.84
N ALA A 411 9.81 -27.61 6.15
CA ALA A 411 10.97 -28.42 6.47
C ALA A 411 12.31 -27.66 6.32
N PRO A 412 13.31 -27.93 7.18
CA PRO A 412 14.68 -27.50 6.94
C PRO A 412 15.23 -28.23 5.69
N GLY A 413 15.84 -27.51 4.75
CA GLY A 413 16.39 -28.11 3.52
C GLY A 413 16.32 -27.22 2.27
N ALA A 414 16.15 -27.81 1.09
CA ALA A 414 15.97 -27.08 -0.16
C ALA A 414 14.64 -26.29 -0.16
N ASP A 415 14.70 -25.00 -0.51
CA ASP A 415 13.51 -24.15 -0.55
C ASP A 415 12.65 -24.46 -1.78
N LEU A 416 11.42 -24.95 -1.57
CA LEU A 416 10.47 -25.23 -2.65
C LEU A 416 10.17 -24.01 -3.54
N LEU A 417 10.25 -22.81 -2.97
CA LEU A 417 10.00 -21.56 -3.67
C LEU A 417 11.29 -20.95 -4.28
N GLY A 418 12.45 -21.54 -3.95
CA GLY A 418 13.78 -21.10 -4.39
C GLY A 418 14.42 -21.99 -5.46
N SER A 419 13.82 -23.13 -5.80
CA SER A 419 14.40 -24.06 -6.78
C SER A 419 14.45 -23.44 -8.19
N PRO A 420 15.57 -23.58 -8.92
CA PRO A 420 15.79 -22.99 -10.24
C PRO A 420 15.00 -23.67 -11.38
N GLU A 421 14.08 -24.59 -11.08
CA GLU A 421 13.30 -25.38 -12.04
C GLU A 421 12.26 -24.57 -12.86
N ALA A 422 12.37 -23.24 -12.90
CA ALA A 422 11.56 -22.45 -13.82
C ALA A 422 12.16 -22.60 -15.22
N GLU A 423 11.54 -23.45 -16.06
CA GLU A 423 11.90 -23.66 -17.48
C GLU A 423 11.96 -22.35 -18.29
N ASP A 424 11.35 -21.26 -17.78
CA ASP A 424 11.23 -19.95 -18.43
C ASP A 424 12.34 -18.93 -18.09
N GLY A 425 13.42 -19.31 -17.41
CA GLY A 425 14.53 -18.39 -17.08
C GLY A 425 14.17 -17.26 -16.10
N ARG A 426 13.04 -17.36 -15.39
CA ARG A 426 12.63 -16.40 -14.35
C ARG A 426 13.47 -16.60 -13.08
N PRO A 427 13.84 -15.51 -12.37
CA PRO A 427 14.54 -15.65 -11.09
C PRO A 427 13.65 -16.40 -10.09
N PRO A 428 14.26 -17.18 -9.16
CA PRO A 428 13.52 -17.82 -8.09
C PRO A 428 12.65 -16.82 -7.32
N LEU A 429 11.48 -17.26 -6.84
CA LEU A 429 10.57 -16.37 -6.12
C LEU A 429 11.27 -15.74 -4.90
N THR A 430 12.11 -16.52 -4.20
CA THR A 430 12.92 -16.03 -3.08
C THR A 430 13.82 -14.84 -3.47
N ALA A 431 14.55 -14.93 -4.59
CA ALA A 431 15.39 -13.85 -5.09
C ALA A 431 14.56 -12.63 -5.55
N THR A 432 13.30 -12.85 -5.90
CA THR A 432 12.39 -11.78 -6.28
C THR A 432 11.81 -11.05 -5.04
N LEU A 433 11.56 -11.78 -3.95
CA LEU A 433 11.09 -11.25 -2.67
C LEU A 433 12.19 -10.50 -1.91
N LEU A 434 13.40 -11.07 -1.87
CA LEU A 434 14.60 -10.44 -1.33
C LEU A 434 15.42 -9.85 -2.49
N SER A 435 15.07 -8.63 -2.91
CA SER A 435 15.72 -7.96 -4.05
C SER A 435 17.22 -7.74 -3.87
N ARG A 436 17.69 -7.81 -2.62
CA ARG A 436 19.11 -7.83 -2.27
C ARG A 436 19.31 -8.91 -1.19
N PRO A 437 20.45 -9.63 -1.21
CA PRO A 437 20.79 -10.52 -0.10
C PRO A 437 20.90 -9.70 1.19
N LEU A 438 20.43 -10.28 2.29
CA LEU A 438 20.64 -9.70 3.63
C LEU A 438 22.10 -9.92 3.99
N SER A 439 22.94 -8.93 3.70
CA SER A 439 24.37 -9.01 4.01
C SER A 439 24.77 -7.84 4.92
N GLY A 440 25.20 -8.19 6.13
CA GLY A 440 25.69 -7.23 7.12
C GLY A 440 24.61 -6.64 8.04
N ARG A 441 24.98 -5.54 8.70
CA ARG A 441 24.23 -4.88 9.79
C ARG A 441 23.61 -3.55 9.33
N ALA A 442 23.18 -3.47 8.08
CA ALA A 442 22.52 -2.29 7.57
C ALA A 442 21.17 -2.08 8.30
N PRO A 443 20.82 -0.84 8.69
CA PRO A 443 19.57 -0.57 9.43
C PRO A 443 18.31 -1.14 8.76
N ALA A 444 18.23 -1.05 7.43
CA ALA A 444 17.09 -1.58 6.67
C ALA A 444 16.96 -3.10 6.73
N ASP A 445 18.08 -3.82 6.82
CA ASP A 445 18.08 -5.27 6.91
C ASP A 445 17.72 -5.72 8.33
N ASP A 446 18.18 -4.99 9.36
CA ASP A 446 17.80 -5.25 10.76
C ASP A 446 16.32 -4.89 11.05
N VAL A 447 15.79 -3.80 10.45
CA VAL A 447 14.35 -3.51 10.48
C VAL A 447 13.57 -4.64 9.81
N LEU A 448 14.02 -5.12 8.64
CA LEU A 448 13.36 -6.23 7.94
C LEU A 448 13.42 -7.54 8.75
N ARG A 449 14.53 -7.83 9.44
CA ARG A 449 14.67 -8.96 10.38
C ARG A 449 13.69 -8.86 11.55
N LEU A 450 13.58 -7.69 12.20
CA LEU A 450 12.63 -7.47 13.30
C LEU A 450 11.18 -7.67 12.83
N LEU A 451 10.82 -7.13 11.67
CA LEU A 451 9.50 -7.35 11.08
C LEU A 451 9.25 -8.82 10.72
N ALA A 452 10.27 -9.55 10.25
CA ALA A 452 10.18 -10.98 9.98
C ALA A 452 10.01 -11.83 11.26
N LEU A 453 10.57 -11.40 12.38
CA LEU A 453 10.41 -12.04 13.68
C LEU A 453 9.02 -11.76 14.29
N ALA A 454 8.49 -10.55 14.10
CA ALA A 454 7.17 -10.16 14.62
C ALA A 454 5.99 -10.62 13.75
N CYS A 455 6.22 -10.86 12.45
CA CYS A 455 5.18 -11.23 11.48
C CYS A 455 4.30 -12.40 12.00
N PRO A 456 2.96 -12.28 12.00
CA PRO A 456 2.17 -11.27 11.28
C PRO A 456 1.93 -9.95 12.03
N ALA A 457 2.36 -9.81 13.29
CA ALA A 457 2.10 -8.62 14.10
C ALA A 457 2.80 -7.38 13.50
N PRO A 458 2.10 -6.24 13.34
CA PRO A 458 2.74 -5.00 12.94
C PRO A 458 3.60 -4.43 14.08
N LEU A 459 4.71 -3.79 13.72
CA LEU A 459 5.55 -3.04 14.66
C LEU A 459 5.44 -1.55 14.37
N SER A 460 5.30 -0.74 15.42
CA SER A 460 5.36 0.72 15.32
C SER A 460 6.79 1.19 15.07
N GLN A 461 6.94 2.40 14.52
CA GLN A 461 8.25 3.04 14.37
C GLN A 461 9.01 3.09 15.71
N SER A 462 8.32 3.46 16.79
CA SER A 462 8.91 3.56 18.13
C SER A 462 9.36 2.21 18.67
N ALA A 463 8.64 1.12 18.39
CA ALA A 463 9.05 -0.23 18.79
C ALA A 463 10.33 -0.66 18.05
N LEU A 464 10.43 -0.36 16.75
CA LEU A 464 11.64 -0.62 15.95
C LEU A 464 12.83 0.18 16.47
N GLU A 465 12.62 1.47 16.78
CA GLU A 465 13.65 2.34 17.35
C GLU A 465 14.14 1.84 18.71
N THR A 466 13.21 1.46 19.59
CA THR A 466 13.53 0.91 20.92
C THR A 466 14.34 -0.37 20.77
N ALA A 467 13.90 -1.30 19.93
CA ALA A 467 14.59 -2.57 19.73
C ALA A 467 16.00 -2.38 19.13
N LEU A 468 16.17 -1.53 18.11
CA LEU A 468 17.50 -1.32 17.53
C LEU A 468 18.44 -0.56 18.47
N SER A 469 17.94 0.39 19.26
CA SER A 469 18.77 1.18 20.18
C SER A 469 19.46 0.36 21.27
N ALA A 470 18.95 -0.84 21.56
CA ALA A 470 19.52 -1.76 22.55
C ALA A 470 20.65 -2.65 21.99
N LEU A 471 20.98 -2.55 20.70
CA LEU A 471 22.01 -3.37 20.05
C LEU A 471 23.10 -2.54 19.36
N PRO A 472 24.40 -2.83 19.58
CA PRO A 472 25.46 -2.29 18.77
C PRO A 472 25.29 -2.63 17.27
N PRO A 473 25.67 -1.74 16.33
CA PRO A 473 26.35 -0.45 16.54
C PRO A 473 25.41 0.74 16.73
N TYR A 474 24.11 0.52 16.97
CA TYR A 474 23.14 1.60 17.01
C TYR A 474 23.23 2.36 18.34
N GLY A 475 23.51 3.67 18.25
CA GLY A 475 23.37 4.58 19.39
C GLY A 475 21.92 5.03 19.55
N PRO A 476 21.40 5.22 20.78
CA PRO A 476 20.02 5.62 21.02
C PRO A 476 19.57 6.87 20.24
N TRP A 477 20.50 7.81 20.00
CA TRP A 477 20.22 9.10 19.37
C TRP A 477 20.23 9.09 17.84
N ALA A 478 20.92 8.13 17.21
CA ALA A 478 20.97 7.99 15.74
C ALA A 478 19.84 7.08 15.21
N THR A 479 19.25 6.27 16.08
CA THR A 479 18.34 5.18 15.69
C THR A 479 17.07 5.70 15.01
N GLY A 480 16.50 6.82 15.44
CA GLY A 480 15.29 7.38 14.84
C GLY A 480 15.44 7.73 13.35
N GLY A 481 16.52 8.45 13.00
CA GLY A 481 16.81 8.78 11.59
C GLY A 481 17.13 7.55 10.74
N LEU A 482 17.87 6.58 11.31
CA LEU A 482 18.21 5.34 10.62
C LEU A 482 16.98 4.46 10.37
N VAL A 483 16.08 4.34 11.34
CA VAL A 483 14.81 3.61 11.20
C VAL A 483 13.91 4.30 10.19
N GLY A 484 13.80 5.64 10.22
CA GLY A 484 13.06 6.40 9.21
C GLY A 484 13.56 6.12 7.79
N HIS A 485 14.87 6.25 7.54
CA HIS A 485 15.47 5.95 6.23
C HIS A 485 15.32 4.48 5.84
N ALA A 486 15.42 3.55 6.80
CA ALA A 486 15.20 2.13 6.57
C ALA A 486 13.77 1.83 6.12
N LEU A 487 12.78 2.41 6.79
CA LEU A 487 11.38 2.28 6.43
C LEU A 487 11.11 2.88 5.05
N ASP A 488 11.65 4.05 4.74
CA ASP A 488 11.52 4.67 3.43
C ASP A 488 12.12 3.80 2.31
N ALA A 489 13.29 3.20 2.55
CA ALA A 489 13.90 2.26 1.60
C ALA A 489 13.03 1.00 1.42
N LEU A 490 12.46 0.47 2.49
CA LEU A 490 11.61 -0.72 2.44
C LEU A 490 10.23 -0.41 1.79
N LEU A 491 9.69 0.79 1.96
CA LEU A 491 8.53 1.31 1.21
C LEU A 491 8.83 1.39 -0.29
N GLY A 492 10.02 1.87 -0.66
CA GLY A 492 10.48 1.90 -2.06
C GLY A 492 10.61 0.51 -2.69
N SER A 493 11.00 -0.49 -1.90
CA SER A 493 11.11 -1.88 -2.37
C SER A 493 9.76 -2.63 -2.50
N GLY A 494 8.69 -2.09 -1.92
CA GLY A 494 7.38 -2.76 -1.83
C GLY A 494 7.32 -3.91 -0.84
N SER A 495 8.23 -3.92 0.14
CA SER A 495 8.35 -4.97 1.16
C SER A 495 7.38 -4.77 2.33
N LEU A 496 7.05 -3.51 2.64
CA LEU A 496 6.20 -3.15 3.78
C LEU A 496 4.72 -3.12 3.43
N ARG A 497 3.91 -3.38 4.47
CA ARG A 497 2.47 -3.17 4.48
C ARG A 497 2.12 -2.28 5.68
N PRO A 498 1.31 -1.24 5.51
CA PRO A 498 0.85 -0.44 6.64
C PRO A 498 0.00 -1.31 7.58
N GLY A 499 0.20 -1.14 8.89
CA GLY A 499 -0.66 -1.75 9.90
C GLY A 499 -2.01 -1.05 9.99
N SER A 500 -3.06 -1.79 10.37
CA SER A 500 -4.45 -1.30 10.37
C SER A 500 -4.86 -0.53 11.62
N PHE A 501 -4.10 -0.61 12.71
CA PHE A 501 -4.56 -0.16 14.04
C PHE A 501 -3.74 0.98 14.66
N GLN A 502 -2.51 1.20 14.21
CA GLN A 502 -1.62 2.23 14.76
C GLN A 502 -0.99 3.05 13.64
N GLU A 503 -0.96 4.37 13.81
CA GLU A 503 -0.21 5.26 12.93
C GLU A 503 1.27 4.87 12.94
N ARG A 504 1.91 4.93 11.77
CA ARG A 504 3.33 4.55 11.60
C ARG A 504 3.66 3.15 12.14
N SER A 505 2.78 2.20 11.85
CA SER A 505 3.02 0.79 12.06
C SER A 505 3.12 0.06 10.73
N TRP A 506 4.02 -0.93 10.67
CA TRP A 506 4.24 -1.72 9.46
C TRP A 506 4.37 -3.19 9.80
N THR A 507 3.94 -4.03 8.86
CA THR A 507 4.20 -5.46 8.85
C THR A 507 4.76 -5.84 7.49
N ILE A 508 5.18 -7.09 7.34
CA ILE A 508 5.59 -7.66 6.07
C ILE A 508 4.75 -8.89 5.74
N HIS A 509 4.79 -9.29 4.48
CA HIS A 509 4.09 -10.49 4.04
C HIS A 509 4.71 -11.76 4.66
N PRO A 510 3.91 -12.78 5.08
CA PRO A 510 4.43 -14.02 5.66
C PRO A 510 5.50 -14.73 4.82
N LEU A 511 5.38 -14.70 3.50
CA LEU A 511 6.42 -15.27 2.62
C LEU A 511 7.73 -14.49 2.63
N LEU A 512 7.68 -13.17 2.76
CA LEU A 512 8.90 -12.38 2.91
C LEU A 512 9.54 -12.68 4.26
N ALA A 513 8.74 -12.75 5.33
CA ALA A 513 9.23 -13.16 6.65
C ALA A 513 9.87 -14.55 6.63
N ARG A 514 9.24 -15.50 5.94
CA ARG A 514 9.81 -16.85 5.72
C ARG A 514 11.12 -16.78 4.93
N ALA A 515 11.18 -15.97 3.86
CA ALA A 515 12.40 -15.83 3.06
C ALA A 515 13.56 -15.28 3.91
N VAL A 516 13.30 -14.24 4.73
CA VAL A 516 14.27 -13.69 5.68
C VAL A 516 14.75 -14.76 6.66
N ARG A 517 13.85 -15.49 7.34
CA ARG A 517 14.23 -16.53 8.32
C ARG A 517 15.01 -17.69 7.73
N ARG A 518 14.81 -18.00 6.44
CA ARG A 518 15.44 -19.15 5.78
C ARG A 518 16.77 -18.82 5.12
N HIS A 519 16.91 -17.61 4.57
CA HIS A 519 18.03 -17.25 3.68
C HIS A 519 18.96 -16.19 4.25
N ASP A 520 18.70 -15.69 5.47
CA ASP A 520 19.63 -14.82 6.16
C ASP A 520 20.84 -15.61 6.67
N PRO A 521 22.06 -15.28 6.22
CA PRO A 521 23.26 -15.97 6.68
C PRO A 521 23.63 -15.61 8.13
N ASP A 522 23.18 -14.46 8.65
CA ASP A 522 23.55 -13.96 9.99
C ASP A 522 22.53 -14.41 11.05
N THR A 523 22.49 -15.72 11.29
CA THR A 523 21.57 -16.35 12.27
C THR A 523 21.80 -15.87 13.70
N ALA A 524 23.05 -15.53 14.07
CA ALA A 524 23.38 -14.97 15.37
C ALA A 524 22.74 -13.58 15.55
N ARG A 525 22.83 -12.71 14.54
CA ARG A 525 22.18 -11.39 14.58
C ARG A 525 20.66 -11.50 14.64
N GLN A 526 20.06 -12.46 13.94
CA GLN A 526 18.61 -12.70 14.06
C GLN A 526 18.22 -13.08 15.49
N GLU A 527 18.99 -13.94 16.15
CA GLU A 527 18.75 -14.35 17.53
C GLU A 527 18.91 -13.19 18.53
N ASP A 528 19.90 -12.32 18.33
CA ASP A 528 20.07 -11.10 19.14
C ASP A 528 18.87 -10.16 18.99
N LEU A 529 18.44 -9.90 17.75
CA LEU A 529 17.25 -9.09 17.46
C LEU A 529 15.98 -9.71 18.04
N ARG A 530 15.85 -11.04 18.03
CA ARG A 530 14.71 -11.75 18.64
C ARG A 530 14.65 -11.54 20.14
N LYS A 531 15.78 -11.67 20.85
CA LYS A 531 15.85 -11.46 22.31
C LYS A 531 15.43 -10.05 22.68
N VAL A 532 15.96 -9.06 21.95
CA VAL A 532 15.67 -7.64 22.22
C VAL A 532 14.23 -7.27 21.87
N LEU A 533 13.69 -7.81 20.77
CA LEU A 533 12.29 -7.64 20.44
C LEU A 533 11.38 -8.18 21.54
N LEU A 534 11.66 -9.37 22.07
CA LEU A 534 10.87 -9.94 23.17
C LEU A 534 10.98 -9.12 24.45
N GLN A 535 12.18 -8.61 24.77
CA GLN A 535 12.37 -7.71 25.91
C GLN A 535 11.57 -6.41 25.74
N ALA A 536 11.59 -5.81 24.55
CA ALA A 536 10.84 -4.59 24.24
C ALA A 536 9.31 -4.79 24.25
N LEU A 537 8.83 -6.01 23.99
CA LEU A 537 7.41 -6.37 24.05
C LEU A 537 6.94 -6.78 25.45
N THR A 538 7.85 -6.94 26.42
CA THR A 538 7.48 -7.27 27.80
C THR A 538 7.19 -5.95 28.55
N PRO A 539 5.99 -5.74 29.11
CA PRO A 539 5.70 -4.51 29.85
C PRO A 539 6.62 -4.41 31.08
N LEU A 540 7.32 -3.29 31.20
CA LEU A 540 8.02 -2.89 32.43
C LEU A 540 6.98 -2.44 33.47
N ASP A 541 6.15 -3.38 33.92
CA ASP A 541 5.27 -3.22 35.08
C ASP A 541 5.48 -4.41 36.03
N SER A 542 6.40 -4.23 36.96
CA SER A 542 6.20 -4.76 38.32
C SER A 542 6.33 -3.58 39.28
N PRO A 543 5.27 -3.20 40.00
CA PRO A 543 5.40 -2.30 41.12
C PRO A 543 6.24 -2.99 42.18
N ALA A 544 7.09 -2.19 42.83
CA ALA A 544 7.97 -2.58 43.91
C ALA A 544 7.29 -3.55 44.89
N ARG A 545 7.89 -4.73 45.07
CA ARG A 545 7.84 -5.39 46.38
C ARG A 545 9.00 -4.84 47.18
N ASP A 546 8.69 -3.89 48.04
CA ASP A 546 9.51 -3.60 49.22
C ASP A 546 9.72 -4.90 50.00
N GLY A 547 10.97 -5.16 50.40
CA GLY A 547 11.33 -6.26 51.29
C GLY A 547 12.41 -7.16 50.70
N GLU A 548 13.65 -6.89 51.11
CA GLU A 548 14.85 -7.70 50.86
C GLU A 548 15.35 -7.76 49.40
N ALA A 549 16.15 -6.73 49.08
CA ALA A 549 17.08 -6.74 47.96
C ALA A 549 18.05 -7.94 48.05
N ALA A 550 17.63 -9.08 47.50
CA ALA A 550 18.52 -10.13 47.07
C ALA A 550 19.42 -9.53 45.97
N ARG A 551 20.64 -9.20 46.39
CA ARG A 551 21.77 -8.80 45.55
C ARG A 551 22.03 -9.88 44.49
N LEU A 552 21.40 -9.74 43.33
CA LEU A 552 21.93 -10.30 42.10
C LEU A 552 23.06 -9.38 41.65
N THR A 553 24.26 -9.77 42.07
CA THR A 553 25.55 -9.26 41.59
C THR A 553 25.63 -9.50 40.09
N ILE A 554 25.11 -8.57 39.29
CA ILE A 554 25.80 -8.21 38.05
C ILE A 554 27.15 -7.72 38.53
N THR A 555 28.23 -8.36 38.09
CA THR A 555 29.58 -7.83 38.22
C THR A 555 29.62 -6.44 37.59
N ARG A 556 29.31 -5.42 38.40
CA ARG A 556 29.67 -4.02 38.18
C ARG A 556 31.19 -4.02 38.21
N GLU A 557 31.80 -4.02 37.04
CA GLU A 557 33.09 -3.36 36.93
C GLU A 557 32.81 -1.88 37.26
N THR A 558 33.07 -1.52 38.52
CA THR A 558 33.18 -0.13 38.94
C THR A 558 34.42 0.44 38.28
N SER A 559 34.30 0.84 37.01
CA SER A 559 35.26 1.76 36.42
C SER A 559 35.16 3.05 37.21
N THR A 560 36.21 3.38 37.96
CA THR A 560 36.34 4.69 38.61
C THR A 560 36.17 5.78 37.55
N PRO A 561 35.27 6.78 37.75
CA PRO A 561 35.01 7.81 36.75
C PRO A 561 36.29 8.50 36.29
N GLY A 562 36.46 8.59 34.96
CA GLY A 562 37.61 9.22 34.32
C GLY A 562 37.72 10.71 34.71
N PRO A 563 38.92 11.34 34.59
CA PRO A 563 39.07 12.77 34.86
C PRO A 563 38.12 13.66 34.04
N LEU A 564 37.83 13.31 32.78
CA LEU A 564 36.89 14.08 31.94
C LEU A 564 35.44 13.85 32.36
N GLU A 565 35.05 12.61 32.71
CA GLU A 565 33.72 12.32 33.25
C GLU A 565 33.46 13.11 34.55
N ARG A 566 34.44 13.16 35.44
CA ARG A 566 34.36 13.96 36.69
C ARG A 566 34.27 15.45 36.41
N SER A 567 35.03 15.96 35.45
CA SER A 567 34.96 17.37 35.04
C SER A 567 33.61 17.73 34.42
N ALA A 568 33.09 16.88 33.53
CA ALA A 568 31.80 17.10 32.88
C ALA A 568 30.63 16.99 33.88
N ALA A 569 30.71 16.06 34.83
CA ALA A 569 29.74 15.94 35.91
C ALA A 569 29.77 17.16 36.85
N PHE A 570 30.94 17.72 37.14
CA PHE A 570 31.07 18.95 37.93
C PHE A 570 30.46 20.16 37.21
N ASP A 571 30.80 20.37 35.93
CA ASP A 571 30.24 21.46 35.13
C ASP A 571 28.71 21.39 35.06
N LEU A 572 28.17 20.18 34.82
CA LEU A 572 26.73 19.99 34.78
C LEU A 572 26.07 20.18 36.16
N GLN A 573 26.76 19.84 37.25
CA GLN A 573 26.28 20.10 38.61
C GLN A 573 26.23 21.61 38.88
N VAL A 574 27.24 22.38 38.45
CA VAL A 574 27.23 23.86 38.53
C VAL A 574 26.04 24.41 37.75
N GLU A 575 25.85 23.95 36.51
CA GLU A 575 24.73 24.36 35.68
C GLU A 575 23.37 23.97 36.26
N LEU A 576 23.25 22.89 37.04
CA LEU A 576 21.98 22.52 37.69
C LEU A 576 21.72 23.32 38.97
N VAL A 577 22.73 23.45 39.83
CA VAL A 577 22.59 24.11 41.15
C VAL A 577 22.41 25.63 41.04
N THR A 578 22.87 26.23 39.94
CA THR A 578 22.75 27.68 39.69
C THR A 578 21.44 28.10 39.00
N ARG A 579 20.55 27.16 38.66
CA ARG A 579 19.30 27.45 37.92
C ARG A 579 18.13 27.72 38.84
N VAL A 580 17.17 28.46 38.29
CA VAL A 580 15.88 28.83 38.90
C VAL A 580 15.05 27.63 39.39
N GLY A 581 15.28 26.43 38.84
CA GLY A 581 14.65 25.18 39.30
C GLY A 581 15.20 24.63 40.63
N VAL A 582 16.39 25.11 41.06
CA VAL A 582 17.05 24.71 42.32
C VAL A 582 17.09 25.90 43.31
N GLN A 583 17.21 27.14 42.80
CA GLN A 583 17.07 28.37 43.58
C GLN A 583 15.71 29.04 43.30
N PRO A 584 14.74 28.99 44.22
CA PRO A 584 13.40 29.47 43.96
C PRO A 584 13.37 30.99 43.74
N LEU A 585 12.54 31.43 42.79
CA LEU A 585 12.09 32.82 42.71
C LEU A 585 11.24 33.13 43.96
N ALA A 586 11.32 34.35 44.49
CA ALA A 586 10.45 34.79 45.59
C ALA A 586 8.97 34.70 45.18
N GLU A 587 8.06 34.45 46.14
CA GLU A 587 6.62 34.33 45.87
C GLU A 587 6.10 35.54 45.07
N GLY A 588 5.57 35.29 43.87
CA GLY A 588 5.03 36.33 42.97
C GLY A 588 6.05 37.13 42.15
N ALA A 589 7.35 36.82 42.26
CA ALA A 589 8.43 37.47 41.50
C ALA A 589 8.98 36.56 40.39
N GLY A 590 9.48 37.17 39.30
CA GLY A 590 10.13 36.49 38.18
C GLY A 590 9.17 36.02 37.07
N SER A 591 9.70 35.91 35.83
CA SER A 591 8.92 35.49 34.66
C SER A 591 8.92 33.97 34.47
N LEU A 592 7.75 33.40 34.18
CA LEU A 592 7.59 31.98 33.84
C LEU A 592 8.29 31.64 32.52
N ARG A 593 8.29 32.56 31.56
CA ARG A 593 9.05 32.42 30.30
C ARG A 593 10.56 32.32 30.54
N GLU A 594 11.09 33.09 31.47
CA GLU A 594 12.51 33.02 31.85
C GLU A 594 12.83 31.70 32.55
N ALA A 595 11.94 31.21 33.42
CA ALA A 595 12.10 29.91 34.08
C ALA A 595 12.14 28.74 33.07
N LEU A 596 11.23 28.73 32.09
CA LEU A 596 11.24 27.72 31.02
C LEU A 596 12.49 27.80 30.14
N SER A 597 12.89 29.02 29.75
CA SER A 597 14.10 29.24 28.97
C SER A 597 15.34 28.76 29.73
N SER A 598 15.42 29.04 31.03
CA SER A 598 16.51 28.60 31.90
C SER A 598 16.60 27.07 31.98
N LEU A 599 15.47 26.37 32.20
CA LEU A 599 15.43 24.91 32.18
C LEU A 599 15.72 24.31 30.80
N HIS A 600 15.31 24.97 29.72
CA HIS A 600 15.59 24.51 28.36
C HIS A 600 17.09 24.55 28.05
N THR A 601 17.83 25.56 28.54
CA THR A 601 19.30 25.64 28.31
C THR A 601 20.08 24.48 28.93
N LEU A 602 19.52 23.75 29.92
CA LEU A 602 20.13 22.53 30.47
C LEU A 602 20.29 21.42 29.42
N PHE A 603 19.45 21.38 28.38
CA PHE A 603 19.62 20.42 27.28
C PHE A 603 20.91 20.68 26.50
N THR A 604 21.31 21.94 26.36
CA THR A 604 22.55 22.33 25.69
C THR A 604 23.74 22.04 26.60
N ALA A 605 23.71 22.48 27.86
CA ALA A 605 24.77 22.21 28.83
C ALA A 605 25.04 20.71 29.01
N ALA A 606 23.98 19.89 29.08
CA ALA A 606 24.10 18.44 29.18
C ALA A 606 24.64 17.80 27.90
N ARG A 607 24.28 18.30 26.72
CA ARG A 607 24.84 17.83 25.44
C ARG A 607 26.33 18.14 25.33
N ASP A 608 26.72 19.35 25.71
CA ASP A 608 28.11 19.78 25.69
C ASP A 608 28.95 19.03 26.73
N ALA A 609 28.37 18.73 27.91
CA ALA A 609 28.98 17.84 28.90
C ALA A 609 29.18 16.42 28.33
N LEU A 610 28.19 15.84 27.66
CA LEU A 610 28.30 14.50 27.09
C LEU A 610 29.26 14.42 25.89
N HIS A 611 29.26 15.42 25.00
CA HIS A 611 30.20 15.48 23.87
C HIS A 611 31.65 15.54 24.33
N ARG A 612 31.94 16.25 25.43
CA ARG A 612 33.29 16.34 26.00
C ARG A 612 33.83 15.01 26.53
N VAL A 613 32.95 14.06 26.86
CA VAL A 613 33.34 12.72 27.35
C VAL A 613 33.16 11.66 26.25
N ALA A 614 32.62 12.02 25.08
CA ALA A 614 32.34 11.09 23.99
C ALA A 614 33.61 10.54 23.29
N ASP A 615 34.75 11.22 23.44
CA ASP A 615 36.04 10.81 22.88
C ASP A 615 36.83 9.85 23.80
N GLU A 616 36.32 9.52 25.00
CA GLU A 616 36.96 8.53 25.88
C GLU A 616 36.69 7.08 25.43
N ILE A 617 37.72 6.23 25.50
CA ILE A 617 37.71 4.82 25.07
C ILE A 617 36.68 3.97 25.88
N THR A 618 36.30 4.43 27.07
CA THR A 618 35.33 3.76 27.95
C THR A 618 34.09 4.63 28.03
N ILE A 619 32.93 4.06 27.66
CA ILE A 619 31.67 4.81 27.60
C ILE A 619 31.26 5.20 29.03
N PRO A 620 31.08 6.50 29.37
CA PRO A 620 30.63 6.93 30.69
C PRO A 620 29.13 6.61 30.86
N VAL A 621 28.82 5.35 31.20
CA VAL A 621 27.44 4.86 31.37
C VAL A 621 26.73 5.60 32.52
N HIS A 622 27.48 6.00 33.54
CA HIS A 622 26.92 6.64 34.74
C HIS A 622 26.46 8.08 34.48
N LEU A 623 27.33 8.95 33.93
CA LEU A 623 26.95 10.32 33.60
C LEU A 623 25.83 10.37 32.54
N ALA A 624 25.92 9.54 31.49
CA ALA A 624 24.92 9.48 30.44
C ALA A 624 23.54 9.02 30.94
N SER A 625 23.51 8.08 31.90
CA SER A 625 22.26 7.59 32.50
C SER A 625 21.56 8.69 33.30
N ILE A 626 22.30 9.43 34.15
CA ILE A 626 21.77 10.54 34.94
C ILE A 626 21.21 11.62 34.02
N VAL A 627 21.97 12.01 32.99
CA VAL A 627 21.55 13.00 31.99
C VAL A 627 20.30 12.55 31.24
N ALA A 628 20.25 11.31 30.76
CA ALA A 628 19.11 10.80 30.02
C ALA A 628 17.85 10.75 30.89
N HIS A 629 17.96 10.30 32.15
CA HIS A 629 16.86 10.27 33.10
C HIS A 629 16.33 11.68 33.38
N LEU A 630 17.22 12.61 33.70
CA LEU A 630 16.87 14.01 33.97
C LEU A 630 16.20 14.68 32.77
N LEU A 631 16.81 14.61 31.58
CA LEU A 631 16.31 15.33 30.41
C LEU A 631 15.03 14.70 29.86
N ASN A 632 14.97 13.38 29.72
CA ASN A 632 13.87 12.73 28.99
C ASN A 632 12.68 12.38 29.88
N LEU A 633 12.91 12.04 31.15
CA LEU A 633 11.84 11.61 32.05
C LEU A 633 11.33 12.73 32.97
N ARG A 634 12.13 13.78 33.19
CA ARG A 634 11.73 14.92 34.05
C ARG A 634 11.50 16.20 33.25
N LEU A 635 12.51 16.69 32.54
CA LEU A 635 12.42 18.00 31.89
C LEU A 635 11.59 18.01 30.61
N ARG A 636 11.72 17.00 29.73
CA ARG A 636 11.01 16.97 28.44
C ARG A 636 9.48 16.97 28.58
N PRO A 637 8.84 16.16 29.43
CA PRO A 637 7.39 16.21 29.61
C PRO A 637 6.91 17.56 30.13
N PHE A 638 7.63 18.14 31.09
CA PHE A 638 7.32 19.44 31.68
C PHE A 638 7.45 20.56 30.64
N LEU A 639 8.59 20.65 29.94
CA LEU A 639 8.85 21.69 28.94
C LEU A 639 7.87 21.59 27.77
N THR A 640 7.56 20.40 27.26
CA THR A 640 6.61 20.23 26.15
C THR A 640 5.22 20.75 26.52
N ARG A 641 4.72 20.41 27.72
CA ARG A 641 3.41 20.88 28.20
C ARG A 641 3.39 22.40 28.36
N TRP A 642 4.38 22.95 29.05
CA TRP A 642 4.34 24.33 29.52
C TRP A 642 4.85 25.35 28.49
N HIS A 643 5.77 24.99 27.59
CA HIS A 643 6.15 25.89 26.48
C HIS A 643 4.97 26.17 25.56
N THR A 644 4.26 25.12 25.13
CA THR A 644 3.11 25.27 24.23
C THR A 644 1.99 26.06 24.89
N ALA A 645 1.66 25.73 26.15
CA ALA A 645 0.59 26.42 26.88
C ALA A 645 0.90 27.90 27.13
N LEU A 646 2.14 28.25 27.51
CA LEU A 646 2.52 29.64 27.75
C LEU A 646 2.62 30.43 26.43
N GLN A 647 3.12 29.82 25.35
CA GLN A 647 3.22 30.48 24.04
C GLN A 647 1.83 30.85 23.46
N GLN A 648 0.83 29.98 23.66
CA GLN A 648 -0.56 30.27 23.26
C GLN A 648 -1.13 31.47 24.03
N HIS A 649 -0.85 31.55 25.33
CA HIS A 649 -1.28 32.68 26.15
C HIS A 649 -0.60 34.00 25.74
N GLU A 650 0.72 33.97 25.50
CA GLU A 650 1.48 35.13 25.04
C GLU A 650 1.00 35.65 23.67
N ALA A 651 0.60 34.75 22.76
CA ALA A 651 0.08 35.12 21.45
C ALA A 651 -1.27 35.85 21.52
N ALA A 652 -2.04 35.67 22.59
CA ALA A 652 -3.32 36.33 22.83
C ALA A 652 -3.19 37.71 23.52
N ARG A 653 -1.96 38.21 23.72
CA ARG A 653 -1.71 39.46 24.45
C ARG A 653 -2.23 40.71 23.72
N PRO A 654 -3.08 41.53 24.36
CA PRO A 654 -3.46 42.83 23.83
C PRO A 654 -2.27 43.81 23.79
N PRO A 655 -2.18 44.71 22.79
CA PRO A 655 -1.04 45.63 22.64
C PRO A 655 -0.93 46.67 23.77
N THR A 656 -1.98 46.85 24.59
CA THR A 656 -2.04 47.80 25.71
C THR A 656 -1.53 47.21 27.03
N VAL A 657 -1.21 45.92 27.10
CA VAL A 657 -0.80 45.22 28.33
C VAL A 657 0.67 44.81 28.25
N SER A 658 1.41 45.02 29.34
CA SER A 658 2.82 44.61 29.42
C SER A 658 2.96 43.08 29.37
N VAL A 659 4.12 42.56 28.97
CA VAL A 659 4.35 41.10 28.89
C VAL A 659 4.17 40.44 30.27
N ILE A 660 4.65 41.10 31.32
CA ILE A 660 4.63 40.57 32.69
C ILE A 660 3.22 40.63 33.28
N ASP A 661 2.47 41.71 33.05
CA ASP A 661 1.10 41.81 33.56
C ASP A 661 0.18 40.80 32.86
N HIS A 662 0.34 40.60 31.56
CA HIS A 662 -0.37 39.56 30.82
C HIS A 662 -0.01 38.15 31.30
N GLU A 663 1.26 37.87 31.59
CA GLU A 663 1.69 36.58 32.15
C GLU A 663 1.13 36.34 33.56
N ARG A 664 1.00 37.39 34.37
CA ARG A 664 0.42 37.32 35.73
C ARG A 664 -1.07 37.03 35.73
N GLU A 665 -1.79 37.51 34.73
CA GLU A 665 -3.23 37.25 34.54
C GLU A 665 -3.51 35.86 33.96
N TRP A 666 -2.47 35.05 33.68
CA TRP A 666 -2.65 33.71 33.12
C TRP A 666 -3.30 32.76 34.13
N PRO A 667 -4.49 32.17 33.85
CA PRO A 667 -5.19 31.32 34.81
C PRO A 667 -4.43 30.07 35.25
N ARG A 668 -3.44 29.62 34.47
CA ARG A 668 -2.62 28.43 34.75
C ARG A 668 -1.27 28.76 35.38
N SER A 669 -1.03 30.02 35.74
CA SER A 669 0.22 30.49 36.34
C SER A 669 0.55 29.74 37.64
N ASP A 670 -0.44 29.57 38.52
CA ASP A 670 -0.26 28.89 39.82
C ASP A 670 -0.06 27.38 39.65
N GLU A 671 -0.75 26.76 38.70
CA GLU A 671 -0.58 25.35 38.32
C GLU A 671 0.85 25.09 37.83
N MET A 672 1.36 25.94 36.93
CA MET A 672 2.72 25.83 36.42
C MET A 672 3.77 26.06 37.51
N ARG A 673 3.56 27.03 38.41
CA ARG A 673 4.47 27.28 39.54
C ARG A 673 4.52 26.10 40.52
N ALA A 674 3.38 25.47 40.79
CA ALA A 674 3.33 24.27 41.63
C ALA A 674 4.09 23.09 41.00
N GLU A 675 3.91 22.84 39.70
CA GLU A 675 4.66 21.79 38.99
C GLU A 675 6.16 22.13 38.88
N LEU A 676 6.51 23.40 38.70
CA LEU A 676 7.90 23.87 38.70
C LEU A 676 8.57 23.62 40.07
N LEU A 677 7.84 23.86 41.17
CA LEU A 677 8.32 23.58 42.52
C LEU A 677 8.48 22.07 42.76
N ALA A 678 7.58 21.24 42.21
CA ALA A 678 7.67 19.79 42.29
C ALA A 678 8.90 19.22 41.55
N LEU A 679 9.41 19.90 40.52
CA LEU A 679 10.65 19.50 39.82
C LEU A 679 11.89 19.60 40.71
N ARG A 680 11.85 20.34 41.82
CA ARG A 680 13.00 20.56 42.69
C ARG A 680 13.58 19.25 43.24
N GLY A 681 12.73 18.32 43.66
CA GLY A 681 13.18 17.00 44.17
C GLY A 681 14.04 16.27 43.13
N PRO A 682 13.48 15.96 41.95
CA PRO A 682 14.22 15.32 40.86
C PRO A 682 15.50 16.06 40.41
N LEU A 683 15.51 17.40 40.44
CA LEU A 683 16.71 18.18 40.11
C LEU A 683 17.80 18.08 41.18
N THR A 684 17.40 18.01 42.45
CA THR A 684 18.31 17.85 43.60
C THR A 684 18.89 16.44 43.64
N ASP A 685 18.07 15.42 43.34
CA ASP A 685 18.51 14.03 43.23
C ASP A 685 19.57 13.88 42.12
N ALA A 686 19.30 14.45 40.93
CA ALA A 686 20.26 14.44 39.83
C ALA A 686 21.57 15.18 40.18
N ALA A 687 21.50 16.31 40.89
CA ALA A 687 22.69 17.02 41.37
C ALA A 687 23.49 16.20 42.40
N THR A 688 22.81 15.42 43.24
CA THR A 688 23.43 14.49 44.21
C THR A 688 24.13 13.33 43.50
N ASP A 689 23.50 12.76 42.47
CA ASP A 689 24.10 11.70 41.67
C ASP A 689 25.34 12.21 40.90
N LEU A 690 25.30 13.45 40.40
CA LEU A 690 26.46 14.09 39.78
C LEU A 690 27.59 14.36 40.79
N ALA A 691 27.25 14.70 42.03
CA ALA A 691 28.23 14.85 43.12
C ALA A 691 28.94 13.53 43.45
N ALA A 692 28.23 12.41 43.37
CA ALA A 692 28.84 11.09 43.53
C ALA A 692 29.85 10.76 42.41
N ILE A 693 29.65 11.29 41.20
CA ILE A 693 30.59 11.13 40.09
C ILE A 693 31.81 12.05 40.27
N CYS A 694 31.62 13.35 40.47
CA CYS A 694 32.73 14.30 40.53
C CYS A 694 33.47 14.36 41.87
N GLY A 695 32.88 13.80 42.94
CA GLY A 695 33.46 13.75 44.29
C GLY A 695 33.30 15.04 45.10
N VAL A 696 32.53 16.01 44.61
CA VAL A 696 32.25 17.29 45.28
C VAL A 696 30.74 17.56 45.24
N SER A 697 30.15 17.87 46.39
CA SER A 697 28.75 18.29 46.50
C SER A 697 28.68 19.82 46.61
N LEU A 698 27.95 20.45 45.70
CA LEU A 698 27.63 21.88 45.70
C LEU A 698 26.31 22.20 46.43
N LEU A 699 25.58 21.16 46.89
CA LEU A 699 24.33 21.31 47.64
C LEU A 699 24.55 21.47 49.16
N GLU A 700 25.70 21.06 49.69
CA GLU A 700 26.05 21.15 51.12
C GLU A 700 27.16 22.20 51.35
N PRO A 701 27.05 23.05 52.41
CA PRO A 701 28.16 23.93 52.78
C PRO A 701 29.34 23.09 53.26
N THR A 702 30.49 23.25 52.61
CA THR A 702 31.73 22.52 52.93
C THR A 702 32.09 22.71 54.41
N PRO A 703 32.40 21.63 55.17
CA PRO A 703 32.94 21.79 56.51
C PRO A 703 34.29 22.48 56.43
N ARG A 704 34.44 23.63 57.11
CA ARG A 704 35.73 24.32 57.29
C ARG A 704 36.71 23.30 57.90
N ARG A 705 37.79 23.00 57.19
CA ARG A 705 38.90 22.22 57.77
C ARG A 705 39.54 23.03 58.91
N PRO A 706 39.87 22.42 60.06
CA PRO A 706 40.59 23.08 61.15
C PRO A 706 42.01 23.49 60.74
#